data_AF-A0A838DLH2-F1
#
_entry.id   AF-A0A838DLH2-F1
#
_cell.length_a   1.000
_cell.length_b   1.000
_cell.length_c   1.000
_cell.angle_alpha   90.00
_cell.angle_beta   90.00
_cell.angle_gamma   90.00
#
_symmetry.space_group_name_H-M   'P 1'
#
loop_
_entity.id
_entity.type
_entity.pdbx_description
1 polymer ?
#
loop_
_entity_poly.entity_id
_entity_poly.type
_entity_poly.pdbx_seq_one_letter_code
_entity_poly.pdbx_strand_id
1 'polypeptide(L)'
;MATSASGWPNWQRNSFFKFFASVKLAVVLLAVIIVASIAGTIWESSFDAKVARAYVYGASWFNIWLLLLCTNLTVSALSRWPWKKHHVAFLVTHLGIITLLFGSLIGRIWGVEGTITLFKGDPPSNRLLIDQHQLRVRDSDGIIKGYNAEFINRPPNPQRPWDLGPLASGARLSIIEHAPAVEGKLNPKPLESGGAAAVHFTIKTAMMGQQLDGWLLADDDHEGHGTFNMGLATIGLKRGMAPPVPPNESTPAGGGEVDVEESIFAFTKAPDQQVGKVAKGGSAGAKVVLSQPEKGSKGQLTITMGDRNWTRDVAEFLGKETPLEDSPYTLRVENYWPDFRIDNGKPASVSEQPNNPAVVVTLRGRAIPAASSADAHGAGEAADAGVPNRLTLFIADDNALSYDLMSRKAGRTIGKLDLNAPLSTGWADWTLVIDRTMPHADHWMDFQPVAATAAAAPAGGPANLPEGIRIRVQQGDNTVEQWIPAGWQISVPTTPAPIQVTYGWRQHQMPIALELLDFEVQRNEGSDSPAGFKSTVRVTDREGGTATGQCWMNNPFSYPGHWWRTWTGLTYKMSQASWNPDNLGQSTIQILRDPGWLLKWIGSLLVCAGIFMLFYVKQFRRPTPGSAAPVTAPLPQKPQLVTAEN
;
A
#
# COMPACT_ATOMS: atom_id res chain seq x y z
N MET A 1 36.23 66.05 -35.67
CA MET A 1 36.24 64.60 -35.39
C MET A 1 35.10 64.29 -34.42
N ALA A 2 34.01 63.70 -34.91
CA ALA A 2 32.85 63.33 -34.09
C ALA A 2 32.69 61.80 -34.14
N THR A 3 32.97 61.12 -33.03
CA THR A 3 32.78 59.68 -32.85
C THR A 3 31.38 59.41 -32.32
N SER A 4 30.40 59.37 -33.22
CA SER A 4 29.05 58.88 -32.90
C SER A 4 29.02 57.35 -32.96
N ALA A 5 29.45 56.70 -31.88
CA ALA A 5 29.30 55.25 -31.69
C ALA A 5 28.24 54.95 -30.62
N SER A 6 26.96 55.02 -30.97
CA SER A 6 25.91 54.34 -30.21
C SER A 6 25.92 52.84 -30.55
N GLY A 7 26.97 52.16 -30.08
CA GLY A 7 27.29 50.77 -30.38
C GLY A 7 26.33 49.78 -29.72
N TRP A 8 25.22 49.46 -30.40
CA TRP A 8 24.46 48.24 -30.11
C TRP A 8 25.08 47.08 -30.89
N PRO A 9 25.36 45.93 -30.26
CA PRO A 9 25.90 44.77 -30.96
C PRO A 9 25.03 44.30 -32.12
N ASN A 10 25.65 43.87 -33.23
CA ASN A 10 24.95 43.43 -34.45
C ASN A 10 23.94 42.30 -34.20
N TRP A 11 24.19 41.43 -33.22
CA TRP A 11 23.28 40.32 -32.88
C TRP A 11 21.91 40.78 -32.34
N GLN A 12 21.83 41.95 -31.70
CA GLN A 12 20.56 42.51 -31.20
C GLN A 12 19.66 43.05 -32.32
N ARG A 13 20.22 43.30 -33.50
CA ARG A 13 19.48 43.83 -34.65
C ARG A 13 18.78 42.75 -35.46
N ASN A 14 19.17 41.47 -35.27
CA ASN A 14 18.61 40.32 -35.97
C ASN A 14 17.10 40.16 -35.69
N SER A 15 16.30 40.01 -36.75
CA SER A 15 14.84 39.81 -36.67
C SER A 15 14.47 38.58 -35.83
N PHE A 16 15.27 37.51 -35.88
CA PHE A 16 15.07 36.32 -35.04
C PHE A 16 15.23 36.65 -33.55
N PHE A 17 16.27 37.40 -33.21
CA PHE A 17 16.52 37.86 -31.84
C PHE A 17 15.37 38.74 -31.32
N LYS A 18 14.90 39.68 -32.13
CA LYS A 18 13.76 40.56 -31.78
C LYS A 18 12.46 39.79 -31.59
N PHE A 19 12.22 38.75 -32.39
CA PHE A 19 11.05 37.88 -32.25
C PHE A 19 11.05 37.19 -30.87
N PHE A 20 12.16 36.54 -30.51
CA PHE A 20 12.28 35.87 -29.21
C PHE A 20 12.38 36.85 -28.03
N ALA A 21 12.82 38.10 -28.22
CA ALA A 21 12.80 39.14 -27.18
C ALA A 21 11.41 39.79 -26.96
N SER A 22 10.41 39.42 -27.76
CA SER A 22 9.12 40.12 -27.80
C SER A 22 8.28 39.91 -26.54
N VAL A 23 7.77 41.01 -25.97
CA VAL A 23 6.77 40.98 -24.88
C VAL A 23 5.43 40.42 -25.37
N LYS A 24 5.05 40.68 -26.63
CA LYS A 24 3.81 40.13 -27.21
C LYS A 24 3.85 38.60 -27.25
N LEU A 25 4.99 38.04 -27.64
CA LEU A 25 5.21 36.59 -27.63
C LEU A 25 5.10 36.05 -26.19
N ALA A 26 5.73 36.71 -25.22
CA ALA A 26 5.65 36.33 -23.81
C ALA A 26 4.20 36.27 -23.29
N VAL A 27 3.41 37.31 -23.55
CA VAL A 27 2.00 37.39 -23.11
C VAL A 27 1.15 36.30 -23.76
N VAL A 28 1.33 36.05 -25.06
CA VAL A 28 0.61 34.97 -25.75
C VAL A 28 1.00 33.60 -25.20
N LEU A 29 2.30 33.33 -25.01
CA LEU A 29 2.77 32.07 -24.44
C LEU A 29 2.23 31.86 -23.02
N LEU A 30 2.25 32.89 -22.18
CA LEU A 30 1.67 32.83 -20.84
C LEU A 30 0.17 32.54 -20.88
N ALA A 31 -0.59 33.23 -21.74
CA ALA A 31 -2.02 33.00 -21.87
C ALA A 31 -2.33 31.55 -22.31
N VAL A 32 -1.61 31.04 -23.31
CA VAL A 32 -1.76 29.66 -23.79
C VAL A 32 -1.40 28.64 -22.71
N ILE A 33 -0.30 28.85 -21.98
CA ILE A 33 0.10 27.97 -20.88
C ILE A 33 -0.91 28.02 -19.74
N ILE A 34 -1.46 29.20 -19.39
CA ILE A 34 -2.50 29.34 -18.37
C ILE A 34 -3.76 28.57 -18.77
N VAL A 35 -4.24 28.74 -20.01
CA VAL A 35 -5.42 28.02 -20.52
C VAL A 35 -5.17 26.51 -20.50
N ALA A 36 -3.98 26.06 -20.93
CA ALA A 36 -3.61 24.66 -20.90
C ALA A 36 -3.53 24.10 -19.47
N SER A 37 -2.98 24.86 -18.52
CA SER A 37 -2.93 24.46 -17.11
C SER A 37 -4.33 24.39 -16.50
N ILE A 38 -5.22 25.35 -16.79
CA ILE A 38 -6.63 25.29 -16.35
C ILE A 38 -7.31 24.05 -16.90
N ALA A 39 -7.15 23.78 -18.20
CA ALA A 39 -7.69 22.57 -18.82
C ALA A 39 -7.10 21.29 -18.20
N GLY A 40 -5.80 21.29 -17.89
CA GLY A 40 -5.14 20.20 -17.17
C GLY A 40 -5.72 19.95 -15.78
N THR A 41 -5.96 21.01 -15.01
CA THR A 41 -6.59 20.91 -13.68
C THR A 41 -8.03 20.40 -13.76
N ILE A 42 -8.81 20.82 -14.77
CA ILE A 42 -10.16 20.29 -14.99
C ILE A 42 -10.11 18.80 -15.34
N TRP A 43 -9.13 18.38 -16.13
CA TRP A 43 -8.95 16.96 -16.46
C TRP A 43 -8.54 16.13 -15.26
N GLU A 44 -7.65 16.65 -14.41
CA GLU A 44 -7.26 16.03 -13.16
C GLU A 44 -8.46 15.82 -12.23
N SER A 45 -9.33 16.84 -12.09
CA SER A 45 -10.51 16.73 -11.24
C SER A 45 -11.64 15.88 -11.82
N SER A 46 -11.74 15.77 -13.15
CA SER A 46 -12.84 15.05 -13.82
C SER A 46 -12.53 13.59 -14.10
N PHE A 47 -11.25 13.25 -14.31
CA PHE A 47 -10.82 11.89 -14.66
C PHE A 47 -9.87 11.33 -13.60
N ASP A 48 -8.61 11.75 -13.65
CA ASP A 48 -7.56 11.31 -12.73
C ASP A 48 -6.29 12.16 -12.91
N ALA A 49 -5.50 12.32 -11.84
CA ALA A 49 -4.24 13.05 -11.87
C ALA A 49 -3.21 12.43 -12.84
N LYS A 50 -3.22 11.11 -12.99
CA LYS A 50 -2.35 10.37 -13.93
C LYS A 50 -2.65 10.74 -15.37
N VAL A 51 -3.93 10.90 -15.72
CA VAL A 51 -4.38 11.30 -17.06
C VAL A 51 -3.88 12.71 -17.38
N ALA A 52 -4.10 13.67 -16.48
CA ALA A 52 -3.65 15.04 -16.66
C ALA A 52 -2.12 15.14 -16.78
N ARG A 53 -1.38 14.41 -15.94
CA ARG A 53 0.08 14.32 -16.00
C ARG A 53 0.56 13.76 -17.35
N ALA A 54 -0.08 12.73 -17.89
CA ALA A 54 0.33 12.13 -19.15
C ALA A 54 0.07 13.03 -20.37
N TYR A 55 -1.14 13.60 -20.47
CA TYR A 55 -1.59 14.25 -21.70
C TYR A 55 -1.47 15.78 -21.73
N VAL A 56 -1.33 16.43 -20.58
CA VAL A 56 -1.13 17.89 -20.49
C VAL A 56 0.30 18.16 -20.08
N TYR A 57 0.65 17.91 -18.83
CA TYR A 57 1.96 18.30 -18.28
C TYR A 57 3.12 17.49 -18.87
N GLY A 58 2.84 16.24 -19.25
CA GLY A 58 3.78 15.32 -19.86
C GLY A 58 3.96 15.55 -21.36
N ALA A 59 2.96 16.11 -22.03
CA ALA A 59 2.88 16.10 -23.48
C ALA A 59 3.89 17.03 -24.17
N SER A 60 4.37 16.61 -25.34
CA SER A 60 5.39 17.33 -26.10
C SER A 60 4.98 18.75 -26.45
N TRP A 61 3.70 19.00 -26.76
CA TRP A 61 3.21 20.33 -27.08
C TRP A 61 3.34 21.31 -25.91
N PHE A 62 3.00 20.87 -24.69
CA PHE A 62 3.10 21.70 -23.48
C PHE A 62 4.58 21.99 -23.15
N ASN A 63 5.44 20.98 -23.30
CA ASN A 63 6.88 21.13 -23.09
C ASN A 63 7.52 22.07 -24.12
N ILE A 64 7.08 22.03 -25.37
CA ILE A 64 7.53 22.98 -26.40
C ILE A 64 7.15 24.41 -25.99
N TRP A 65 5.94 24.64 -25.48
CA TRP A 65 5.55 25.97 -25.00
C TRP A 65 6.36 26.43 -23.79
N LEU A 66 6.64 25.55 -22.83
CA LEU A 66 7.52 25.85 -21.70
C LEU A 66 8.95 26.18 -22.16
N LEU A 67 9.48 25.43 -23.12
CA LEU A 67 10.80 25.69 -23.71
C LEU A 67 10.83 27.04 -24.42
N LEU A 68 9.80 27.34 -25.24
CA LEU A 68 9.67 28.62 -25.94
C LEU A 68 9.56 29.78 -24.94
N LEU A 69 8.82 29.61 -23.84
CA LEU A 69 8.75 30.61 -22.77
C LEU A 69 10.13 30.82 -22.13
N CYS A 70 10.86 29.75 -21.81
CA CYS A 70 12.20 29.83 -21.25
C CYS A 70 13.19 30.55 -22.20
N THR A 71 13.15 30.22 -23.50
CA THR A 71 13.93 30.90 -24.53
C THR A 71 13.55 32.38 -24.63
N ASN A 72 12.25 32.70 -24.64
CA ASN A 72 11.77 34.08 -24.68
C ASN A 72 12.24 34.90 -23.47
N LEU A 73 12.13 34.36 -22.25
CA LEU A 73 12.60 35.00 -21.03
C LEU A 73 14.11 35.25 -21.06
N THR A 74 14.88 34.26 -21.52
CA THR A 74 16.34 34.36 -21.64
C THR A 74 16.74 35.46 -22.63
N VAL A 75 16.15 35.44 -23.83
CA VAL A 75 16.44 36.41 -24.89
C VAL A 75 15.95 37.82 -24.49
N SER A 76 14.80 37.94 -23.84
CA SER A 76 14.30 39.20 -23.27
C SER A 76 15.26 39.78 -22.23
N ALA A 77 15.87 38.94 -21.38
CA ALA A 77 16.88 39.38 -20.44
C ALA A 77 18.17 39.88 -21.13
N LEU A 78 18.64 39.16 -22.15
CA LEU A 78 19.82 39.53 -22.95
C LEU A 78 19.59 40.78 -23.81
N SER A 79 18.36 41.04 -24.25
CA SER A 79 18.03 42.20 -25.08
C SER A 79 18.30 43.55 -24.41
N ARG A 80 18.40 43.56 -23.07
CA ARG A 80 18.69 44.75 -22.27
C ARG A 80 20.18 44.98 -22.01
N TRP A 81 21.05 44.19 -22.64
CA TRP A 81 22.49 44.35 -22.57
C TRP A 81 22.96 45.62 -23.32
N PRO A 82 23.86 46.44 -22.75
CA PRO A 82 24.54 46.28 -21.46
C PRO A 82 23.63 46.63 -20.27
N TRP A 83 23.66 45.78 -19.24
CA TRP A 83 22.77 45.91 -18.10
C TRP A 83 23.14 47.11 -17.21
N LYS A 84 22.11 47.83 -16.75
CA LYS A 84 22.23 48.99 -15.85
C LYS A 84 21.74 48.61 -14.46
N LYS A 85 22.10 49.38 -13.43
CA LYS A 85 21.70 49.11 -12.03
C LYS A 85 20.18 48.92 -11.85
N HIS A 86 19.36 49.70 -12.54
CA HIS A 86 17.89 49.57 -12.48
C HIS A 86 17.32 48.32 -13.20
N HIS A 87 18.13 47.60 -13.98
CA HIS A 87 17.74 46.32 -14.57
C HIS A 87 17.91 45.15 -13.60
N VAL A 88 18.61 45.33 -12.47
CA VAL A 88 18.97 44.23 -11.55
C VAL A 88 17.74 43.47 -11.07
N ALA A 89 16.71 44.15 -10.55
CA ALA A 89 15.49 43.49 -10.07
C ALA A 89 14.80 42.65 -11.17
N PHE A 90 14.72 43.21 -12.37
CA PHE A 90 14.18 42.53 -13.55
C PHE A 90 15.01 41.29 -13.91
N LEU A 91 16.33 41.40 -13.97
CA LEU A 91 17.25 40.31 -14.32
C LEU A 91 17.26 39.19 -13.28
N VAL A 92 17.26 39.54 -12.00
CA VAL A 92 17.19 38.59 -10.88
C VAL A 92 15.89 37.79 -10.95
N THR A 93 14.76 38.44 -11.22
CA THR A 93 13.46 37.75 -11.38
C THR A 93 13.48 36.78 -12.56
N HIS A 94 14.02 37.20 -13.72
CA HIS A 94 14.08 36.33 -14.91
C HIS A 94 15.04 35.16 -14.70
N LEU A 95 16.21 35.41 -14.10
CA LEU A 95 17.15 34.36 -13.73
C LEU A 95 16.50 33.35 -12.78
N GLY A 96 15.70 33.82 -11.81
CA GLY A 96 14.95 32.96 -10.90
C GLY A 96 13.99 32.02 -11.64
N ILE A 97 13.16 32.56 -12.53
CA ILE A 97 12.21 31.75 -13.32
C ILE A 97 12.95 30.75 -14.22
N ILE A 98 13.99 31.18 -14.93
CA ILE A 98 14.78 30.31 -15.80
C ILE A 98 15.44 29.18 -15.00
N THR A 99 16.01 29.51 -13.83
CA THR A 99 16.65 28.52 -12.93
C THR A 99 15.64 27.50 -12.41
N LEU A 100 14.43 27.95 -12.04
CA LEU A 100 13.34 27.08 -11.59
C LEU A 100 12.88 26.13 -12.70
N LEU A 101 12.65 26.66 -13.92
CA LEU A 101 12.26 25.85 -15.08
C LEU A 101 13.34 24.81 -15.42
N PHE A 102 14.60 25.21 -15.41
CA PHE A 102 15.73 24.31 -15.69
C PHE A 102 15.88 23.23 -14.60
N GLY A 103 15.73 23.61 -13.32
CA GLY A 103 15.69 22.66 -12.21
C GLY A 103 14.53 21.66 -12.33
N SER A 104 13.35 22.13 -12.72
CA SER A 104 12.19 21.25 -13.00
C SER A 104 12.48 20.25 -14.11
N LEU A 105 13.13 20.68 -15.19
CA LEU A 105 13.53 19.81 -16.30
C LEU A 105 14.54 18.74 -15.85
N ILE A 106 15.56 19.12 -15.07
CA ILE A 106 16.54 18.18 -14.51
C ILE A 106 15.86 17.11 -13.64
N GLY A 107 15.00 17.55 -12.71
CA GLY A 107 14.25 16.65 -11.85
C GLY A 107 13.33 15.70 -12.62
N ARG A 108 12.78 16.15 -13.75
CA ARG A 108 11.94 15.31 -14.61
C ARG A 108 12.73 14.25 -15.39
N ILE A 109 13.91 14.59 -15.89
CA ILE A 109 14.73 13.68 -16.72
C ILE A 109 15.46 12.66 -15.86
N TRP A 110 15.99 13.09 -14.71
CA TRP A 110 16.89 12.28 -13.87
C TRP A 110 16.36 12.00 -12.45
N GLY A 111 15.19 12.52 -12.12
CA GLY A 111 14.53 12.21 -10.85
C GLY A 111 13.98 10.79 -10.84
N VAL A 112 13.91 10.22 -9.64
CA VAL A 112 13.40 8.89 -9.39
C VAL A 112 12.41 8.98 -8.24
N GLU A 113 11.23 8.42 -8.46
CA GLU A 113 10.17 8.32 -7.46
C GLU A 113 9.50 6.95 -7.61
N GLY A 114 9.27 6.29 -6.48
CA GLY A 114 8.60 5.00 -6.45
C GLY A 114 8.51 4.44 -5.04
N THR A 115 8.02 3.22 -4.92
CA THR A 115 7.85 2.51 -3.66
C THR A 115 8.61 1.19 -3.65
N ILE A 116 8.98 0.74 -2.47
CA ILE A 116 9.58 -0.58 -2.24
C ILE A 116 8.91 -1.20 -1.02
N THR A 117 8.42 -2.42 -1.18
CA THR A 117 7.89 -3.22 -0.08
C THR A 117 8.99 -4.15 0.41
N LEU A 118 9.22 -4.14 1.73
CA LEU A 118 10.26 -4.90 2.39
C LEU A 118 9.63 -5.77 3.47
N PHE A 119 10.24 -6.93 3.70
CA PHE A 119 9.86 -7.86 4.76
C PHE A 119 11.02 -8.06 5.73
N LYS A 120 10.70 -8.18 7.02
CA LYS A 120 11.69 -8.39 8.07
C LYS A 120 12.31 -9.78 7.92
N GLY A 121 13.64 -9.82 7.84
CA GLY A 121 14.40 -11.07 7.62
C GLY A 121 14.74 -11.34 6.15
N ASP A 122 14.14 -10.62 5.21
CA ASP A 122 14.48 -10.75 3.79
C ASP A 122 15.83 -10.08 3.47
N PRO A 123 16.55 -10.57 2.43
CA PRO A 123 17.77 -9.92 1.98
C PRO A 123 17.53 -8.51 1.43
N PRO A 124 18.56 -7.64 1.43
CA PRO A 124 18.43 -6.27 0.92
C PRO A 124 17.92 -6.22 -0.53
N SER A 125 16.93 -5.35 -0.79
CA SER A 125 16.34 -5.16 -2.12
C SER A 125 16.66 -3.79 -2.69
N ASN A 126 17.01 -3.75 -3.97
CA ASN A 126 17.29 -2.52 -4.73
C ASN A 126 16.28 -2.27 -5.86
N ARG A 127 15.13 -2.95 -5.83
CA ARG A 127 14.12 -2.86 -6.88
C ARG A 127 13.01 -1.92 -6.46
N LEU A 128 13.03 -0.72 -7.03
CA LEU A 128 11.99 0.29 -6.82
C LEU A 128 10.84 0.08 -7.80
N LEU A 129 9.61 0.02 -7.31
CA LEU A 129 8.40 -0.01 -8.15
C LEU A 129 8.03 1.43 -8.50
N ILE A 130 7.96 1.70 -9.81
CA ILE A 130 7.48 2.98 -10.34
C ILE A 130 6.00 2.80 -10.71
N ASP A 131 5.19 3.82 -10.45
CA ASP A 131 3.78 3.92 -10.86
C ASP A 131 3.64 4.08 -12.40
N GLN A 132 4.10 3.05 -13.12
CA GLN A 132 3.99 2.88 -14.57
C GLN A 132 3.81 1.40 -14.87
N HIS A 133 2.80 1.02 -15.64
CA HIS A 133 2.63 -0.37 -16.05
C HIS A 133 3.59 -0.76 -17.18
N GLN A 134 4.20 -1.94 -17.07
CA GLN A 134 5.15 -2.48 -18.03
C GLN A 134 4.86 -3.95 -18.30
N LEU A 135 4.87 -4.33 -19.57
CA LEU A 135 4.94 -5.72 -20.01
C LEU A 135 6.41 -6.10 -20.20
N ARG A 136 6.89 -7.09 -19.45
CA ARG A 136 8.25 -7.63 -19.58
C ARG A 136 8.20 -8.99 -20.24
N VAL A 137 9.08 -9.19 -21.21
CA VAL A 137 9.18 -10.42 -21.98
C VAL A 137 10.62 -10.90 -21.95
N ARG A 138 10.85 -12.09 -21.42
CA ARG A 138 12.11 -12.83 -21.59
C ARG A 138 11.91 -13.86 -22.69
N ASP A 139 12.70 -13.75 -23.73
CA ASP A 139 12.60 -14.60 -24.92
C ASP A 139 13.80 -15.57 -25.00
N SER A 140 13.94 -16.29 -26.11
CA SER A 140 15.01 -17.27 -26.37
C SER A 140 16.42 -16.69 -26.35
N ASP A 141 16.57 -15.37 -26.50
CA ASP A 141 17.85 -14.66 -26.37
C ASP A 141 18.27 -14.42 -24.89
N GLY A 142 17.39 -14.72 -23.93
CA GLY A 142 17.59 -14.48 -22.50
C GLY A 142 17.47 -13.01 -22.08
N ILE A 143 17.24 -12.09 -23.03
CA ILE A 143 17.13 -10.65 -22.77
C ILE A 143 15.71 -10.33 -22.32
N ILE A 144 15.58 -9.58 -21.21
CA ILE A 144 14.29 -9.09 -20.75
C ILE A 144 13.98 -7.77 -21.47
N LYS A 145 13.04 -7.81 -22.42
CA LYS A 145 12.52 -6.63 -23.12
C LYS A 145 11.33 -6.07 -22.33
N GLY A 146 11.33 -4.76 -22.08
CA GLY A 146 10.25 -4.08 -21.37
C GLY A 146 9.47 -3.15 -22.30
N TYR A 147 8.17 -3.37 -22.42
CA TYR A 147 7.25 -2.56 -23.21
C TYR A 147 6.35 -1.73 -22.29
N ASN A 148 6.20 -0.45 -22.58
CA ASN A 148 5.26 0.39 -21.84
C ASN A 148 3.83 -0.11 -22.11
N ALA A 149 3.05 -0.33 -21.05
CA ALA A 149 1.72 -0.92 -21.10
C ALA A 149 0.70 -0.05 -20.33
N GLU A 150 0.75 1.27 -20.52
CA GLU A 150 -0.24 2.20 -19.97
C GLU A 150 -1.37 2.51 -20.96
N PHE A 151 -2.60 2.15 -20.58
CA PHE A 151 -3.77 2.21 -21.45
C PHE A 151 -4.78 3.28 -21.02
N ILE A 152 -4.34 4.54 -20.92
CA ILE A 152 -5.15 5.60 -20.32
C ILE A 152 -6.38 5.98 -21.19
N ASN A 153 -6.18 6.42 -22.45
CA ASN A 153 -7.30 6.90 -23.29
C ASN A 153 -7.71 5.94 -24.41
N ARG A 154 -6.89 4.94 -24.73
CA ARG A 154 -7.08 4.05 -25.89
C ARG A 154 -6.61 2.63 -25.55
N PRO A 155 -7.39 1.89 -24.75
CA PRO A 155 -7.05 0.51 -24.46
C PRO A 155 -7.07 -0.33 -25.74
N PRO A 156 -6.20 -1.35 -25.82
CA PRO A 156 -6.22 -2.30 -26.92
C PRO A 156 -7.56 -3.02 -27.00
N ASN A 157 -7.99 -3.32 -28.22
CA ASN A 157 -9.13 -4.19 -28.48
C ASN A 157 -8.78 -5.14 -29.64
N PRO A 158 -9.53 -6.24 -29.84
CA PRO A 158 -9.19 -7.23 -30.87
C PRO A 158 -9.12 -6.66 -32.30
N GLN A 159 -9.84 -5.58 -32.59
CA GLN A 159 -9.83 -4.90 -33.89
C GLN A 159 -8.64 -3.95 -34.06
N ARG A 160 -8.10 -3.44 -32.95
CA ARG A 160 -6.96 -2.53 -32.90
C ARG A 160 -5.96 -3.01 -31.85
N PRO A 161 -5.20 -4.08 -32.16
CA PRO A 161 -4.14 -4.56 -31.28
C PRO A 161 -3.06 -3.50 -31.09
N TRP A 162 -2.50 -3.45 -29.88
CA TRP A 162 -1.27 -2.72 -29.60
C TRP A 162 -0.09 -3.59 -30.01
N ASP A 163 0.42 -3.39 -31.22
CA ASP A 163 1.53 -4.15 -31.77
C ASP A 163 2.86 -3.76 -31.08
N LEU A 164 3.55 -4.76 -30.51
CA LEU A 164 4.84 -4.61 -29.84
C LEU A 164 6.00 -5.06 -30.74
N GLY A 165 5.71 -5.60 -31.93
CA GLY A 165 6.69 -6.00 -32.91
C GLY A 165 7.24 -7.42 -32.73
N PRO A 166 8.31 -7.76 -33.47
CA PRO A 166 8.91 -9.08 -33.43
C PRO A 166 9.78 -9.30 -32.19
N LEU A 167 9.70 -10.51 -31.67
CA LEU A 167 10.55 -11.07 -30.64
C LEU A 167 11.77 -11.79 -31.28
N ALA A 168 12.79 -12.10 -30.48
CA ALA A 168 13.98 -12.83 -30.93
C ALA A 168 13.69 -14.27 -31.39
N SER A 169 12.65 -14.91 -30.85
CA SER A 169 12.07 -16.17 -31.35
C SER A 169 11.45 -16.04 -32.75
N GLY A 170 11.32 -14.82 -33.30
CA GLY A 170 10.59 -14.56 -34.55
C GLY A 170 9.08 -14.47 -34.37
N ALA A 171 8.57 -14.69 -33.16
CA ALA A 171 7.16 -14.46 -32.84
C ALA A 171 6.83 -12.97 -32.86
N ARG A 172 5.63 -12.59 -33.31
CA ARG A 172 5.11 -11.23 -33.21
C ARG A 172 4.22 -11.12 -31.98
N LEU A 173 4.48 -10.11 -31.14
CA LEU A 173 3.75 -9.87 -29.91
C LEU A 173 2.82 -8.66 -30.05
N SER A 174 1.60 -8.78 -29.57
CA SER A 174 0.67 -7.67 -29.44
C SER A 174 -0.19 -7.78 -28.19
N ILE A 175 -0.70 -6.66 -27.70
CA ILE A 175 -1.70 -6.62 -26.63
C ILE A 175 -3.05 -6.38 -27.30
N ILE A 176 -4.01 -7.26 -27.06
CA ILE A 176 -5.31 -7.25 -27.74
C ILE A 176 -6.43 -6.79 -26.83
N GLU A 177 -6.33 -6.95 -25.51
CA GLU A 177 -7.34 -6.48 -24.55
C GLU A 177 -6.70 -6.06 -23.23
N HIS A 178 -7.41 -5.23 -22.47
CA HIS A 178 -7.07 -4.85 -21.10
C HIS A 178 -8.34 -4.92 -20.24
N ALA A 179 -8.23 -5.51 -19.05
CA ALA A 179 -9.33 -5.62 -18.10
C ALA A 179 -8.91 -5.07 -16.73
N PRO A 180 -9.78 -4.27 -16.07
CA PRO A 180 -9.48 -3.70 -14.74
C PRO A 180 -9.46 -4.76 -13.63
N ALA A 181 -10.04 -5.93 -13.87
CA ALA A 181 -10.03 -7.06 -12.95
C ALA A 181 -9.98 -8.38 -13.74
N VAL A 182 -9.08 -9.27 -13.35
CA VAL A 182 -8.93 -10.60 -13.90
C VAL A 182 -9.01 -11.62 -12.76
N GLU A 183 -9.97 -12.52 -12.86
CA GLU A 183 -10.11 -13.64 -11.94
C GLU A 183 -9.34 -14.84 -12.50
N GLY A 184 -8.66 -15.55 -11.62
CA GLY A 184 -8.01 -16.80 -11.94
C GLY A 184 -8.78 -17.97 -11.34
N LYS A 185 -9.25 -18.89 -12.19
CA LYS A 185 -9.80 -20.17 -11.75
C LYS A 185 -8.74 -21.24 -11.90
N LEU A 186 -8.45 -21.95 -10.82
CA LEU A 186 -7.57 -23.11 -10.84
C LEU A 186 -8.12 -24.16 -11.82
N ASN A 187 -7.27 -24.58 -12.77
CA ASN A 187 -7.58 -25.61 -13.75
C ASN A 187 -6.33 -26.48 -14.00
N PRO A 188 -6.04 -27.43 -13.09
CA PRO A 188 -4.82 -28.24 -13.14
C PRO A 188 -4.73 -29.05 -14.43
N LYS A 189 -3.51 -29.21 -14.94
CA LYS A 189 -3.25 -29.98 -16.17
C LYS A 189 -2.62 -31.33 -15.83
N PRO A 190 -3.05 -32.45 -16.43
CA PRO A 190 -2.49 -33.77 -16.12
C PRO A 190 -1.00 -33.86 -16.54
N LEU A 191 -0.20 -34.51 -15.70
CA LEU A 191 1.21 -34.83 -15.95
C LEU A 191 1.40 -36.35 -16.02
N GLU A 192 2.41 -36.80 -16.77
CA GLU A 192 2.77 -38.22 -16.85
C GLU A 192 3.42 -38.73 -15.55
N SER A 193 4.21 -37.88 -14.88
CA SER A 193 4.80 -38.17 -13.57
C SER A 193 5.19 -36.87 -12.87
N GLY A 194 5.25 -36.90 -11.53
CA GLY A 194 5.52 -35.71 -10.72
C GLY A 194 4.30 -34.80 -10.56
N GLY A 195 4.50 -33.61 -9.99
CA GLY A 195 3.39 -32.70 -9.66
C GLY A 195 2.57 -33.13 -8.43
N ALA A 196 1.51 -32.37 -8.17
CA ALA A 196 0.63 -32.57 -7.02
C ALA A 196 -0.60 -33.39 -7.42
N ALA A 197 -1.18 -34.11 -6.46
CA ALA A 197 -2.45 -34.79 -6.67
C ALA A 197 -3.59 -33.76 -6.62
N ALA A 198 -4.48 -33.78 -7.61
CA ALA A 198 -5.61 -32.87 -7.71
C ALA A 198 -6.96 -33.59 -7.66
N VAL A 199 -7.94 -32.96 -7.03
CA VAL A 199 -9.30 -33.48 -6.92
C VAL A 199 -10.29 -32.38 -7.33
N HIS A 200 -11.21 -32.72 -8.23
CA HIS A 200 -12.35 -31.86 -8.52
C HIS A 200 -13.52 -32.25 -7.62
N PHE A 201 -14.13 -31.26 -6.98
CA PHE A 201 -15.31 -31.47 -6.17
C PHE A 201 -16.47 -30.62 -6.68
N THR A 202 -17.67 -31.10 -6.43
CA THR A 202 -18.92 -30.33 -6.56
C THR A 202 -19.70 -30.47 -5.27
N ILE A 203 -20.18 -29.37 -4.70
CA ILE A 203 -21.02 -29.37 -3.51
C ILE A 203 -22.32 -28.61 -3.79
N LYS A 204 -23.47 -29.20 -3.42
CA LYS A 204 -24.80 -28.65 -3.72
C LYS A 204 -25.74 -28.67 -2.52
N THR A 205 -26.70 -27.75 -2.49
CA THR A 205 -27.86 -27.78 -1.57
C THR A 205 -29.09 -28.28 -2.28
N ALA A 206 -29.89 -29.11 -1.61
CA ALA A 206 -31.15 -29.61 -2.16
C ALA A 206 -32.28 -28.58 -2.04
N MET A 207 -32.28 -27.78 -0.96
CA MET A 207 -33.33 -26.81 -0.66
C MET A 207 -33.16 -25.48 -1.38
N MET A 208 -31.93 -24.93 -1.40
CA MET A 208 -31.66 -23.61 -2.00
C MET A 208 -31.16 -23.68 -3.45
N GLY A 209 -30.89 -24.89 -3.98
CA GLY A 209 -30.40 -25.07 -5.34
C GLY A 209 -29.03 -24.43 -5.60
N GLN A 210 -28.25 -24.17 -4.55
CA GLN A 210 -26.90 -23.64 -4.68
C GLN A 210 -25.94 -24.74 -5.11
N GLN A 211 -25.00 -24.41 -5.97
CA GLN A 211 -23.96 -25.31 -6.44
C GLN A 211 -22.63 -24.56 -6.50
N LEU A 212 -21.59 -25.17 -5.90
CA LEU A 212 -20.21 -24.71 -5.98
C LEU A 212 -19.34 -25.87 -6.50
N ASP A 213 -18.32 -25.55 -7.27
CA ASP A 213 -17.34 -26.51 -7.79
C ASP A 213 -15.95 -25.90 -7.83
N GLY A 214 -14.94 -26.77 -7.78
CA GLY A 214 -13.55 -26.35 -7.87
C GLY A 214 -12.56 -27.49 -7.83
N TRP A 215 -11.30 -27.17 -8.11
CA TRP A 215 -10.16 -28.06 -7.94
C TRP A 215 -9.47 -27.79 -6.60
N LEU A 216 -8.92 -28.84 -6.00
CA LEU A 216 -8.03 -28.80 -4.84
C LEU A 216 -6.72 -29.51 -5.19
N LEU A 217 -5.56 -29.03 -4.73
CA LEU A 217 -4.26 -29.71 -4.86
C LEU A 217 -3.68 -30.10 -3.50
N ALA A 218 -3.23 -31.35 -3.36
CA ALA A 218 -2.87 -31.95 -2.08
C ALA A 218 -1.56 -31.44 -1.45
N ASP A 219 -0.70 -30.81 -2.24
CA ASP A 219 0.67 -30.42 -1.85
C ASP A 219 0.96 -28.92 -2.08
N ASP A 220 -0.09 -28.11 -2.26
CA ASP A 220 0.04 -26.68 -2.50
C ASP A 220 -0.32 -25.87 -1.25
N ASP A 221 0.58 -25.93 -0.26
CA ASP A 221 0.50 -25.13 0.96
C ASP A 221 0.95 -23.68 0.74
N HIS A 222 1.60 -23.36 -0.39
CA HIS A 222 2.17 -22.04 -0.68
C HIS A 222 1.18 -21.07 -1.33
N GLU A 223 0.25 -21.55 -2.16
CA GLU A 223 -0.75 -20.72 -2.84
C GLU A 223 -2.19 -20.90 -2.29
N GLY A 224 -2.36 -21.77 -1.28
CA GLY A 224 -3.65 -21.98 -0.59
C GLY A 224 -4.65 -22.83 -1.37
N HIS A 225 -4.27 -23.37 -2.52
CA HIS A 225 -5.11 -24.19 -3.40
C HIS A 225 -5.41 -25.59 -2.85
N GLY A 226 -4.79 -25.99 -1.74
CA GLY A 226 -5.18 -27.18 -0.98
C GLY A 226 -6.45 -27.04 -0.15
N THR A 227 -7.03 -25.84 -0.07
CA THR A 227 -8.22 -25.56 0.74
C THR A 227 -9.22 -24.65 0.04
N PHE A 228 -10.50 -25.00 0.13
CA PHE A 228 -11.64 -24.19 -0.30
C PHE A 228 -12.42 -23.70 0.93
N ASN A 229 -12.52 -22.39 1.08
CA ASN A 229 -13.17 -21.75 2.23
C ASN A 229 -14.58 -21.28 1.84
N MET A 230 -15.58 -21.72 2.60
CA MET A 230 -17.01 -21.36 2.44
C MET A 230 -17.48 -20.41 3.55
N GLY A 231 -16.54 -19.74 4.25
CA GLY A 231 -16.81 -18.89 5.40
C GLY A 231 -16.89 -19.69 6.70
N LEU A 232 -18.04 -20.30 6.96
CA LEU A 232 -18.28 -21.09 8.19
C LEU A 232 -17.84 -22.56 8.09
N ALA A 233 -17.43 -23.00 6.89
CA ALA A 233 -16.98 -24.35 6.61
C ALA A 233 -15.77 -24.35 5.67
N THR A 234 -14.93 -25.38 5.78
CA THR A 234 -13.72 -25.53 4.94
C THR A 234 -13.61 -26.94 4.38
N ILE A 235 -13.18 -27.04 3.12
CA ILE A 235 -12.86 -28.31 2.45
C ILE A 235 -11.37 -28.27 2.13
N GLY A 236 -10.61 -29.28 2.53
CA GLY A 236 -9.18 -29.38 2.23
C GLY A 236 -8.83 -30.69 1.55
N LEU A 237 -7.70 -30.74 0.87
CA LEU A 237 -7.11 -31.95 0.29
C LEU A 237 -5.70 -32.15 0.85
N LYS A 238 -5.36 -33.41 1.17
CA LYS A 238 -4.03 -33.84 1.61
C LYS A 238 -3.64 -35.15 0.94
N ARG A 239 -2.33 -35.43 0.85
CA ARG A 239 -1.84 -36.77 0.50
C ARG A 239 -2.00 -37.76 1.65
N GLY A 240 -2.15 -39.03 1.28
CA GLY A 240 -2.18 -40.17 2.20
C GLY A 240 -3.59 -40.69 2.44
N MET A 241 -3.80 -41.29 3.61
CA MET A 241 -5.09 -41.79 4.07
C MET A 241 -5.54 -41.06 5.32
N ALA A 242 -6.86 -40.98 5.53
CA ALA A 242 -7.41 -40.43 6.75
C ALA A 242 -6.88 -41.18 7.99
N PRO A 243 -6.59 -40.49 9.11
CA PRO A 243 -6.09 -41.13 10.32
C PRO A 243 -7.07 -42.20 10.84
N PRO A 244 -6.59 -43.33 11.39
CA PRO A 244 -7.46 -44.33 11.98
C PRO A 244 -8.24 -43.73 13.16
N VAL A 245 -9.52 -44.09 13.28
CA VAL A 245 -10.38 -43.70 14.40
C VAL A 245 -9.77 -44.20 15.71
N PRO A 246 -9.41 -43.34 16.68
CA PRO A 246 -8.97 -43.79 17.99
C PRO A 246 -10.13 -44.56 18.66
N PRO A 247 -9.88 -45.66 19.39
CA PRO A 247 -10.94 -46.52 19.93
C PRO A 247 -11.88 -45.88 20.97
N ASN A 248 -11.84 -44.57 21.25
CA ASN A 248 -12.51 -44.00 22.42
C ASN A 248 -13.10 -42.58 22.27
N GLU A 249 -13.29 -42.06 21.06
CA GLU A 249 -14.06 -40.82 20.88
C GLU A 249 -15.47 -41.11 20.36
N SER A 250 -16.31 -41.63 21.26
CA SER A 250 -17.75 -41.48 21.12
C SER A 250 -18.15 -40.04 21.45
N THR A 251 -18.92 -39.47 20.53
CA THR A 251 -19.75 -38.27 20.60
C THR A 251 -20.07 -37.77 22.02
N PRO A 252 -19.80 -36.50 22.39
CA PRO A 252 -20.51 -35.90 23.52
C PRO A 252 -21.89 -35.45 23.04
N ALA A 253 -22.86 -36.36 23.16
CA ALA A 253 -24.25 -36.01 23.30
C ALA A 253 -24.58 -35.97 24.81
N GLY A 254 -24.83 -34.77 25.35
CA GLY A 254 -25.38 -34.60 26.70
C GLY A 254 -24.74 -33.45 27.48
N GLY A 255 -25.57 -32.53 27.98
CA GLY A 255 -25.19 -31.49 28.94
C GLY A 255 -24.81 -32.08 30.28
N GLY A 256 -23.63 -32.70 30.36
CA GLY A 256 -22.98 -33.14 31.59
C GLY A 256 -22.02 -32.10 32.13
N GLU A 257 -21.59 -32.27 33.38
CA GLU A 257 -20.55 -31.43 33.99
C GLU A 257 -19.23 -31.58 33.23
N VAL A 258 -18.72 -30.45 32.74
CA VAL A 258 -17.41 -30.36 32.09
C VAL A 258 -16.45 -29.57 32.97
N ASP A 259 -15.15 -29.72 32.72
CA ASP A 259 -14.17 -28.83 33.32
C ASP A 259 -14.32 -27.42 32.73
N VAL A 260 -14.62 -26.46 33.59
CA VAL A 260 -14.81 -25.06 33.26
C VAL A 260 -13.63 -24.26 33.80
N GLU A 261 -13.03 -23.45 32.93
CA GLU A 261 -12.00 -22.49 33.27
C GLU A 261 -12.30 -21.17 32.56
N GLU A 262 -12.58 -20.11 33.32
CA GLU A 262 -12.92 -18.78 32.80
C GLU A 262 -12.11 -17.70 33.52
N SER A 263 -11.51 -16.78 32.76
CA SER A 263 -10.83 -15.59 33.30
C SER A 263 -11.66 -14.34 33.03
N ILE A 264 -11.90 -13.53 34.05
CA ILE A 264 -12.75 -12.33 33.99
C ILE A 264 -11.94 -11.12 34.45
N PHE A 265 -11.84 -10.11 33.58
CA PHE A 265 -11.33 -8.79 33.92
C PHE A 265 -12.44 -7.93 34.54
N ALA A 266 -12.13 -7.30 35.67
CA ALA A 266 -12.99 -6.35 36.36
C ALA A 266 -12.27 -5.02 36.60
N PHE A 267 -12.98 -3.91 36.41
CA PHE A 267 -12.43 -2.55 36.43
C PHE A 267 -13.21 -1.68 37.42
N THR A 268 -12.53 -0.83 38.20
CA THR A 268 -13.26 0.08 39.12
C THR A 268 -13.95 1.23 38.43
N LYS A 269 -13.39 1.75 37.32
CA LYS A 269 -13.99 2.86 36.54
C LYS A 269 -15.12 2.42 35.62
N ALA A 270 -15.28 1.12 35.42
CA ALA A 270 -16.35 0.54 34.61
C ALA A 270 -16.85 -0.76 35.27
N PRO A 271 -17.49 -0.68 36.45
CA PRO A 271 -17.84 -1.86 37.26
C PRO A 271 -18.88 -2.77 36.58
N ASP A 272 -19.61 -2.25 35.60
CA ASP A 272 -20.57 -3.02 34.80
C ASP A 272 -20.00 -3.55 33.48
N GLN A 273 -18.75 -3.21 33.12
CA GLN A 273 -18.11 -3.65 31.87
C GLN A 273 -16.99 -4.67 32.17
N GLN A 274 -17.38 -5.88 32.56
CA GLN A 274 -16.43 -6.98 32.71
C GLN A 274 -16.08 -7.61 31.36
N VAL A 275 -14.86 -8.12 31.23
CA VAL A 275 -14.41 -8.83 30.02
C VAL A 275 -14.02 -10.26 30.39
N GLY A 276 -14.85 -11.22 30.00
CA GLY A 276 -14.62 -12.66 30.24
C GLY A 276 -13.95 -13.36 29.06
N LYS A 277 -13.08 -14.33 29.35
CA LYS A 277 -12.50 -15.26 28.37
C LYS A 277 -12.58 -16.68 28.93
N VAL A 278 -13.30 -17.54 28.22
CA VAL A 278 -13.36 -18.98 28.52
C VAL A 278 -12.10 -19.64 27.99
N ALA A 279 -11.36 -20.31 28.87
CA ALA A 279 -10.20 -21.11 28.53
C ALA A 279 -10.54 -22.59 28.32
N LYS A 280 -11.55 -23.12 29.05
CA LYS A 280 -12.04 -24.50 28.91
C LYS A 280 -13.54 -24.59 29.19
N GLY A 281 -14.23 -25.49 28.48
CA GLY A 281 -15.65 -25.76 28.68
C GLY A 281 -16.51 -24.60 28.16
N GLY A 282 -17.12 -23.84 29.07
CA GLY A 282 -17.98 -22.68 28.78
C GLY A 282 -17.96 -21.67 29.92
N SER A 283 -18.83 -20.66 29.90
CA SER A 283 -18.83 -19.62 30.95
C SER A 283 -19.29 -20.18 32.30
N ALA A 284 -18.69 -19.69 33.38
CA ALA A 284 -19.12 -19.95 34.76
C ALA A 284 -20.35 -19.11 35.16
N GLY A 285 -20.76 -18.14 34.33
CA GLY A 285 -21.93 -17.29 34.60
C GLY A 285 -21.71 -16.30 35.75
N ALA A 286 -20.46 -15.98 36.06
CA ALA A 286 -20.10 -15.08 37.15
C ALA A 286 -20.13 -13.61 36.74
N LYS A 287 -20.76 -12.75 37.54
CA LYS A 287 -20.56 -11.30 37.51
C LYS A 287 -19.51 -10.93 38.55
N VAL A 288 -18.42 -10.28 38.12
CA VAL A 288 -17.29 -9.89 38.96
C VAL A 288 -17.22 -8.37 39.01
N VAL A 289 -17.44 -7.80 40.19
CA VAL A 289 -17.40 -6.35 40.43
C VAL A 289 -16.25 -6.03 41.36
N LEU A 290 -15.42 -5.06 40.96
CA LEU A 290 -14.31 -4.56 41.75
C LEU A 290 -14.65 -3.17 42.31
N SER A 291 -14.62 -3.03 43.64
CA SER A 291 -14.84 -1.73 44.28
C SER A 291 -13.59 -0.86 44.24
N GLN A 292 -13.78 0.47 44.24
CA GLN A 292 -12.67 1.40 44.38
C GLN A 292 -11.94 1.16 45.73
N PRO A 293 -10.59 1.05 45.76
CA PRO A 293 -9.86 0.82 46.99
C PRO A 293 -9.89 2.01 47.94
N GLU A 294 -10.07 1.73 49.23
CA GLU A 294 -9.85 2.71 50.31
C GLU A 294 -8.38 2.68 50.79
N LYS A 295 -7.94 3.72 51.52
CA LYS A 295 -6.52 3.89 51.90
C LYS A 295 -5.91 2.62 52.50
N GLY A 296 -4.99 1.99 51.76
CA GLY A 296 -4.22 0.82 52.19
C GLY A 296 -4.80 -0.54 51.76
N SER A 297 -6.00 -0.59 51.20
CA SER A 297 -6.62 -1.81 50.63
C SER A 297 -6.36 -1.91 49.12
N LYS A 298 -6.53 -3.11 48.55
CA LYS A 298 -6.56 -3.37 47.09
C LYS A 298 -7.97 -3.38 46.51
N GLY A 299 -8.97 -3.01 47.30
CA GLY A 299 -10.39 -3.04 46.93
C GLY A 299 -11.07 -4.35 47.31
N GLN A 300 -12.41 -4.36 47.26
CA GLN A 300 -13.20 -5.56 47.48
C GLN A 300 -13.66 -6.14 46.13
N LEU A 301 -13.52 -7.45 46.01
CA LEU A 301 -13.98 -8.22 44.87
C LEU A 301 -15.32 -8.88 45.25
N THR A 302 -16.37 -8.56 44.50
CA THR A 302 -17.70 -9.17 44.65
C THR A 302 -17.96 -10.08 43.46
N ILE A 303 -18.08 -11.39 43.70
CA ILE A 303 -18.47 -12.38 42.69
C ILE A 303 -19.94 -12.72 42.92
N THR A 304 -20.76 -12.61 41.87
CA THR A 304 -22.17 -12.99 41.88
C THR A 304 -22.38 -14.14 40.90
N MET A 305 -22.96 -15.26 41.34
CA MET A 305 -23.35 -16.38 40.48
C MET A 305 -24.76 -16.84 40.88
N GLY A 306 -25.72 -16.73 39.97
CA GLY A 306 -27.14 -16.95 40.30
C GLY A 306 -27.59 -16.05 41.45
N ASP A 307 -28.16 -16.64 42.51
CA ASP A 307 -28.64 -15.92 43.70
C ASP A 307 -27.57 -15.74 44.80
N ARG A 308 -26.32 -16.10 44.52
CA ARG A 308 -25.23 -16.09 45.51
C ARG A 308 -24.24 -14.98 45.25
N ASN A 309 -23.76 -14.36 46.32
CA ASN A 309 -22.72 -13.34 46.29
C ASN A 309 -21.58 -13.68 47.27
N TRP A 310 -20.35 -13.47 46.83
CA TRP A 310 -19.16 -13.58 47.67
C TRP A 310 -18.37 -12.27 47.57
N THR A 311 -18.17 -11.60 48.71
CA THR A 311 -17.37 -10.38 48.78
C THR A 311 -16.19 -10.58 49.72
N ARG A 312 -14.97 -10.31 49.23
CA ARG A 312 -13.71 -10.37 50.01
C ARG A 312 -12.69 -9.34 49.49
N ASP A 313 -11.65 -9.07 50.25
CA ASP A 313 -10.55 -8.20 49.80
C ASP A 313 -9.71 -8.90 48.72
N VAL A 314 -9.32 -8.17 47.67
CA VAL A 314 -8.49 -8.69 46.58
C VAL A 314 -7.19 -9.32 47.09
N ALA A 315 -6.62 -8.80 48.18
CA ALA A 315 -5.38 -9.31 48.77
C ALA A 315 -5.51 -10.76 49.30
N GLU A 316 -6.72 -11.21 49.64
CA GLU A 316 -6.97 -12.58 50.13
C GLU A 316 -6.81 -13.62 49.02
N PHE A 317 -7.18 -13.26 47.78
CA PHE A 317 -7.17 -14.16 46.62
C PHE A 317 -5.95 -14.00 45.71
N LEU A 318 -5.12 -12.97 45.93
CA LEU A 318 -3.99 -12.66 45.05
C LEU A 318 -2.96 -13.80 45.06
N GLY A 319 -2.83 -14.48 43.92
CA GLY A 319 -1.94 -15.63 43.75
C GLY A 319 -2.33 -16.88 44.53
N LYS A 320 -3.51 -16.92 45.18
CA LYS A 320 -3.99 -18.05 45.98
C LYS A 320 -5.28 -18.60 45.41
N GLU A 321 -5.33 -19.90 45.23
CA GLU A 321 -6.54 -20.60 44.82
C GLU A 321 -7.41 -20.88 46.05
N THR A 322 -8.61 -20.30 46.07
CA THR A 322 -9.51 -20.34 47.23
C THR A 322 -10.86 -20.92 46.81
N PRO A 323 -11.41 -21.92 47.53
CA PRO A 323 -12.75 -22.44 47.25
C PRO A 323 -13.80 -21.34 47.43
N LEU A 324 -14.73 -21.22 46.49
CA LEU A 324 -15.94 -20.43 46.70
C LEU A 324 -16.93 -21.27 47.51
N GLU A 325 -17.30 -20.79 48.70
CA GLU A 325 -18.20 -21.51 49.60
C GLU A 325 -19.52 -21.87 48.89
N ASP A 326 -19.94 -23.13 49.05
CA ASP A 326 -21.11 -23.75 48.44
C ASP A 326 -21.10 -23.82 46.90
N SER A 327 -19.99 -23.49 46.21
CA SER A 327 -19.87 -23.49 44.75
C SER A 327 -18.93 -24.60 44.26
N PRO A 328 -19.12 -25.15 43.03
CA PRO A 328 -18.16 -26.09 42.44
C PRO A 328 -16.87 -25.41 41.95
N TYR A 329 -16.72 -24.10 42.14
CA TYR A 329 -15.60 -23.30 41.62
C TYR A 329 -14.58 -22.93 42.70
N THR A 330 -13.30 -23.00 42.34
CA THR A 330 -12.20 -22.28 42.99
C THR A 330 -11.95 -20.96 42.27
N LEU A 331 -11.50 -19.96 43.04
CA LEU A 331 -11.20 -18.61 42.56
C LEU A 331 -9.74 -18.27 42.83
N ARG A 332 -9.07 -17.68 41.84
CA ARG A 332 -7.73 -17.12 41.97
C ARG A 332 -7.67 -15.74 41.32
N VAL A 333 -7.13 -14.74 42.02
CA VAL A 333 -6.76 -13.48 41.36
C VAL A 333 -5.35 -13.63 40.80
N GLU A 334 -5.21 -13.62 39.48
CA GLU A 334 -3.89 -13.79 38.83
C GLU A 334 -3.05 -12.53 39.00
N ASN A 335 -3.67 -11.39 38.69
CA ASN A 335 -2.99 -10.11 38.64
C ASN A 335 -3.90 -8.98 39.14
N TYR A 336 -3.25 -7.98 39.73
CA TYR A 336 -3.84 -6.73 40.17
C TYR A 336 -2.99 -5.58 39.62
N TRP A 337 -3.64 -4.61 38.97
CA TRP A 337 -3.00 -3.40 38.47
C TRP A 337 -3.62 -2.19 39.17
N PRO A 338 -2.90 -1.46 40.04
CA PRO A 338 -3.45 -0.29 40.74
C PRO A 338 -3.80 0.87 39.80
N ASP A 339 -3.05 1.04 38.70
CA ASP A 339 -3.29 2.08 37.70
C ASP A 339 -3.27 1.46 36.30
N PHE A 340 -4.31 0.68 36.01
CA PHE A 340 -4.41 -0.16 34.83
C PHE A 340 -4.31 0.63 33.53
N ARG A 341 -3.45 0.12 32.65
CA ARG A 341 -3.27 0.58 31.27
C ARG A 341 -2.93 -0.61 30.38
N ILE A 342 -3.34 -0.56 29.11
CA ILE A 342 -2.79 -1.44 28.07
C ILE A 342 -1.56 -0.77 27.47
N ASP A 343 -0.41 -1.43 27.58
CA ASP A 343 0.86 -1.02 26.97
C ASP A 343 1.33 -2.12 26.00
N ASN A 344 1.48 -1.77 24.72
CA ASN A 344 1.84 -2.69 23.63
C ASN A 344 0.99 -4.00 23.61
N GLY A 345 -0.32 -3.87 23.83
CA GLY A 345 -1.26 -5.00 23.86
C GLY A 345 -1.20 -5.86 25.12
N LYS A 346 -0.44 -5.45 26.15
CA LYS A 346 -0.35 -6.16 27.44
C LYS A 346 -0.83 -5.26 28.59
N PRO A 347 -1.48 -5.84 29.62
CA PRO A 347 -1.89 -5.08 30.79
C PRO A 347 -0.69 -4.70 31.68
N ALA A 348 -0.60 -3.43 32.06
CA ALA A 348 0.45 -2.86 32.90
C ALA A 348 -0.12 -1.85 33.91
N SER A 349 0.68 -1.47 34.91
CA SER A 349 0.34 -0.39 35.85
C SER A 349 1.20 0.84 35.58
N VAL A 350 0.58 2.02 35.45
CA VAL A 350 1.30 3.30 35.24
C VAL A 350 1.96 3.78 36.53
N SER A 351 1.32 3.53 37.66
CA SER A 351 1.79 3.90 38.99
C SER A 351 1.34 2.85 40.01
N GLU A 352 1.85 2.95 41.24
CA GLU A 352 1.39 2.15 42.38
C GLU A 352 0.15 2.76 43.07
N GLN A 353 -0.30 3.93 42.63
CA GLN A 353 -1.48 4.57 43.19
C GLN A 353 -2.75 3.96 42.57
N PRO A 354 -3.80 3.67 43.36
CA PRO A 354 -5.02 3.05 42.88
C PRO A 354 -5.92 4.02 42.07
N ASN A 355 -5.40 4.63 41.02
CA ASN A 355 -6.09 5.64 40.19
C ASN A 355 -7.05 5.01 39.17
N ASN A 356 -6.71 3.83 38.66
CA ASN A 356 -7.54 3.05 37.75
C ASN A 356 -7.40 1.54 38.03
N PRO A 357 -7.79 1.03 39.20
CA PRO A 357 -7.52 -0.36 39.53
C PRO A 357 -8.28 -1.35 38.62
N ALA A 358 -7.60 -2.41 38.23
CA ALA A 358 -8.19 -3.56 37.55
C ALA A 358 -7.63 -4.86 38.09
N VAL A 359 -8.44 -5.92 38.06
CA VAL A 359 -7.99 -7.28 38.39
C VAL A 359 -8.40 -8.24 37.28
N VAL A 360 -7.67 -9.35 37.18
CA VAL A 360 -8.14 -10.52 36.44
C VAL A 360 -8.31 -11.69 37.41
N VAL A 361 -9.48 -12.30 37.35
CA VAL A 361 -9.91 -13.39 38.21
C VAL A 361 -10.07 -14.63 37.37
N THR A 362 -9.51 -15.75 37.79
CA THR A 362 -9.72 -17.06 37.16
C THR A 362 -10.62 -17.91 38.04
N LEU A 363 -11.67 -18.46 37.44
CA LEU A 363 -12.59 -19.43 38.04
C LEU A 363 -12.32 -20.81 37.44
N ARG A 364 -12.20 -21.83 38.30
CA ARG A 364 -11.96 -23.23 37.88
C ARG A 364 -12.89 -24.17 38.62
N GLY A 365 -13.53 -25.08 37.92
CA GLY A 365 -14.43 -26.04 38.55
C GLY A 365 -15.00 -27.03 37.56
N ARG A 366 -15.69 -28.05 38.07
CA ARG A 366 -16.41 -29.01 37.24
C ARG A 366 -17.90 -28.74 37.37
N ALA A 367 -18.53 -28.26 36.29
CA ALA A 367 -19.90 -27.75 36.33
C ALA A 367 -20.56 -27.79 34.94
N ILE A 368 -21.88 -27.59 34.91
CA ILE A 368 -22.64 -27.36 33.68
C ILE A 368 -22.44 -25.90 33.27
N PRO A 369 -21.94 -25.59 32.05
CA PRO A 369 -21.70 -24.22 31.63
C PRO A 369 -22.98 -23.38 31.60
N ALA A 370 -22.88 -22.14 32.06
CA ALA A 370 -23.97 -21.19 31.99
C ALA A 370 -24.17 -20.66 30.56
N ALA A 371 -25.42 -20.33 30.20
CA ALA A 371 -25.68 -19.52 29.01
C ALA A 371 -25.01 -18.15 29.21
N SER A 372 -24.19 -17.72 28.24
CA SER A 372 -23.39 -16.48 28.33
C SER A 372 -24.24 -15.29 28.80
N SER A 373 -23.77 -14.54 29.80
CA SER A 373 -24.44 -13.32 30.25
C SER A 373 -24.41 -12.25 29.16
N ALA A 374 -25.52 -11.50 29.04
CA ALA A 374 -25.76 -10.53 27.97
C ALA A 374 -24.90 -9.25 28.04
N ASP A 375 -24.08 -9.08 29.08
CA ASP A 375 -23.36 -7.84 29.38
C ASP A 375 -21.85 -7.90 29.06
N ALA A 376 -21.40 -8.91 28.31
CA ALA A 376 -20.03 -8.97 27.80
C ALA A 376 -19.83 -7.93 26.67
N HIS A 377 -19.51 -6.68 27.05
CA HIS A 377 -19.04 -5.66 26.11
C HIS A 377 -17.60 -5.97 25.67
N GLY A 378 -17.50 -6.94 24.78
CA GLY A 378 -16.32 -7.25 24.00
C GLY A 378 -16.78 -7.69 22.62
N ALA A 379 -17.15 -6.73 21.77
CA ALA A 379 -17.20 -6.94 20.33
C ALA A 379 -15.76 -6.97 19.78
N GLY A 380 -14.95 -7.90 20.28
CA GLY A 380 -13.97 -8.57 19.44
C GLY A 380 -14.68 -9.83 18.96
N GLU A 381 -14.63 -10.12 17.66
CA GLU A 381 -15.19 -11.32 17.07
C GLU A 381 -15.07 -12.49 18.03
N ALA A 382 -16.20 -12.91 18.60
CA ALA A 382 -16.28 -14.18 19.27
C ALA A 382 -15.96 -15.20 18.19
N ALA A 383 -14.71 -15.67 18.17
CA ALA A 383 -14.39 -16.96 17.61
C ALA A 383 -15.27 -17.95 18.39
N ASP A 384 -16.42 -18.25 17.79
CA ASP A 384 -17.32 -19.32 18.16
C ASP A 384 -16.46 -20.58 18.35
N ALA A 385 -16.11 -20.89 19.60
CA ALA A 385 -15.22 -21.99 19.97
C ALA A 385 -15.93 -23.36 19.89
N GLY A 386 -16.98 -23.45 19.06
CA GLY A 386 -17.47 -24.72 18.54
C GLY A 386 -16.51 -25.22 17.46
N VAL A 387 -16.25 -26.53 17.43
CA VAL A 387 -15.36 -27.14 16.42
C VAL A 387 -15.81 -26.70 15.01
N PRO A 388 -14.94 -26.07 14.20
CA PRO A 388 -15.35 -25.56 12.90
C PRO A 388 -15.78 -26.70 11.98
N ASN A 389 -16.80 -26.44 11.14
CA ASN A 389 -17.19 -27.38 10.10
C ASN A 389 -16.00 -27.55 9.14
N ARG A 390 -15.45 -28.76 9.05
CA ARG A 390 -14.23 -29.03 8.29
C ARG A 390 -14.28 -30.40 7.64
N LEU A 391 -13.99 -30.46 6.36
CA LEU A 391 -13.83 -31.69 5.60
C LEU A 391 -12.38 -31.73 5.11
N THR A 392 -11.65 -32.79 5.46
CA THR A 392 -10.33 -33.06 4.88
C THR A 392 -10.44 -34.30 4.02
N LEU A 393 -10.22 -34.15 2.72
CA LEU A 393 -10.08 -35.21 1.75
C LEU A 393 -8.63 -35.69 1.73
N PHE A 394 -8.46 -36.99 1.54
CA PHE A 394 -7.17 -37.64 1.46
C PHE A 394 -7.11 -38.45 0.17
N ILE A 395 -6.01 -38.32 -0.56
CA ILE A 395 -5.72 -39.11 -1.76
C ILE A 395 -4.44 -39.91 -1.56
N ALA A 396 -4.56 -41.23 -1.60
CA ALA A 396 -3.45 -42.15 -1.47
C ALA A 396 -2.72 -42.37 -2.81
N ASP A 397 -1.52 -42.96 -2.77
CA ASP A 397 -0.69 -43.19 -3.97
C ASP A 397 -1.35 -44.16 -4.97
N ASP A 398 -2.26 -45.02 -4.51
CA ASP A 398 -3.10 -45.89 -5.33
C ASP A 398 -4.37 -45.20 -5.85
N ASN A 399 -4.47 -43.88 -5.67
CA ASN A 399 -5.61 -43.03 -6.00
C ASN A 399 -6.88 -43.33 -5.17
N ALA A 400 -6.77 -44.09 -4.07
CA ALA A 400 -7.89 -44.30 -3.16
C ALA A 400 -8.22 -43.02 -2.40
N LEU A 401 -9.51 -42.67 -2.35
CA LEU A 401 -10.00 -41.50 -1.63
C LEU A 401 -10.52 -41.87 -0.24
N SER A 402 -10.19 -41.04 0.74
CA SER A 402 -10.76 -41.12 2.09
C SER A 402 -11.03 -39.72 2.63
N TYR A 403 -11.81 -39.62 3.71
CA TYR A 403 -12.18 -38.33 4.28
C TYR A 403 -12.17 -38.35 5.82
N ASP A 404 -11.95 -37.18 6.40
CA ASP A 404 -12.21 -36.84 7.80
C ASP A 404 -13.12 -35.61 7.83
N LEU A 405 -14.38 -35.83 8.22
CA LEU A 405 -15.45 -34.84 8.21
C LEU A 405 -15.86 -34.50 9.64
N MET A 406 -15.78 -33.23 9.97
CA MET A 406 -16.25 -32.65 11.21
C MET A 406 -17.49 -31.79 10.96
N SER A 407 -18.59 -32.10 11.63
CA SER A 407 -19.81 -31.29 11.65
C SER A 407 -20.17 -30.90 13.07
N ARG A 408 -20.53 -29.63 13.26
CA ARG A 408 -21.06 -29.15 14.55
C ARG A 408 -22.29 -29.91 15.03
N LYS A 409 -23.13 -30.40 14.11
CA LYS A 409 -24.38 -31.11 14.43
C LYS A 409 -24.22 -32.63 14.43
N ALA A 410 -23.46 -33.16 13.48
CA ALA A 410 -23.36 -34.60 13.25
C ALA A 410 -22.11 -35.25 13.86
N GLY A 411 -21.20 -34.45 14.43
CA GLY A 411 -19.94 -34.94 14.99
C GLY A 411 -18.88 -35.25 13.93
N ARG A 412 -17.89 -36.05 14.31
CA ARG A 412 -16.77 -36.47 13.43
C ARG A 412 -17.11 -37.79 12.75
N THR A 413 -16.86 -37.88 11.45
CA THR A 413 -16.97 -39.12 10.67
C THR A 413 -15.74 -39.29 9.79
N ILE A 414 -15.22 -40.51 9.71
CA ILE A 414 -14.06 -40.87 8.91
C ILE A 414 -14.44 -42.07 8.04
N GLY A 415 -14.07 -42.05 6.76
CA GLY A 415 -14.46 -43.13 5.86
C GLY A 415 -13.70 -43.14 4.55
N LYS A 416 -13.93 -44.19 3.76
CA LYS A 416 -13.54 -44.25 2.35
C LYS A 416 -14.57 -43.49 1.52
N LEU A 417 -14.11 -42.92 0.41
CA LEU A 417 -14.95 -42.20 -0.53
C LEU A 417 -14.79 -42.83 -1.91
N ASP A 418 -15.90 -43.15 -2.55
CA ASP A 418 -15.90 -43.62 -3.94
C ASP A 418 -16.14 -42.45 -4.90
N LEU A 419 -15.53 -42.53 -6.08
CA LEU A 419 -15.73 -41.51 -7.12
C LEU A 419 -17.21 -41.46 -7.54
N ASN A 420 -17.74 -40.24 -7.68
CA ASN A 420 -19.13 -39.92 -7.96
C ASN A 420 -20.16 -40.31 -6.88
N ALA A 421 -19.71 -40.83 -5.73
CA ALA A 421 -20.62 -41.12 -4.61
C ALA A 421 -20.91 -39.83 -3.80
N PRO A 422 -22.18 -39.57 -3.44
CA PRO A 422 -22.53 -38.41 -2.63
C PRO A 422 -22.14 -38.60 -1.16
N LEU A 423 -21.46 -37.59 -0.60
CA LEU A 423 -21.13 -37.47 0.82
C LEU A 423 -22.00 -36.39 1.47
N SER A 424 -22.85 -36.79 2.42
CA SER A 424 -23.59 -35.83 3.25
C SER A 424 -22.65 -35.20 4.27
N THR A 425 -22.52 -33.87 4.23
CA THR A 425 -21.56 -33.14 5.09
C THR A 425 -22.06 -32.93 6.51
N GLY A 426 -23.38 -33.02 6.73
CA GLY A 426 -24.00 -32.60 7.99
C GLY A 426 -23.88 -31.08 8.24
N TRP A 427 -23.46 -30.29 7.25
CA TRP A 427 -23.50 -28.83 7.27
C TRP A 427 -24.80 -28.41 6.57
N ALA A 428 -25.87 -28.20 7.33
CA ALA A 428 -27.20 -28.02 6.75
C ALA A 428 -27.56 -29.17 5.76
N ASP A 429 -27.92 -28.86 4.52
CA ASP A 429 -28.28 -29.81 3.46
C ASP A 429 -27.21 -29.94 2.34
N TRP A 430 -25.97 -29.53 2.62
CA TRP A 430 -24.87 -29.62 1.66
C TRP A 430 -24.42 -31.07 1.41
N THR A 431 -24.41 -31.46 0.14
CA THR A 431 -23.93 -32.78 -0.34
C THR A 431 -22.75 -32.58 -1.28
N LEU A 432 -21.62 -33.24 -0.98
CA LEU A 432 -20.39 -33.18 -1.76
C LEU A 432 -20.23 -34.42 -2.65
N VAL A 433 -19.72 -34.23 -3.86
CA VAL A 433 -19.38 -35.27 -4.82
C VAL A 433 -17.98 -35.00 -5.35
N ILE A 434 -17.16 -36.05 -5.41
CA ILE A 434 -15.88 -36.01 -6.12
C ILE A 434 -16.06 -36.70 -7.46
N ASP A 435 -15.96 -35.94 -8.55
CA ASP A 435 -16.23 -36.42 -9.91
C ASP A 435 -14.94 -36.73 -10.69
N ARG A 436 -13.81 -36.08 -10.35
CA ARG A 436 -12.53 -36.30 -11.03
C ARG A 436 -11.34 -36.25 -10.07
N THR A 437 -10.32 -37.06 -10.38
CA THR A 437 -9.01 -37.03 -9.72
C THR A 437 -7.88 -37.04 -10.74
N MET A 438 -6.77 -36.42 -10.39
CA MET A 438 -5.51 -36.44 -11.13
C MET A 438 -4.39 -36.79 -10.15
N PRO A 439 -3.76 -37.98 -10.24
CA PRO A 439 -2.65 -38.34 -9.35
C PRO A 439 -1.43 -37.43 -9.51
N HIS A 440 -1.22 -36.94 -10.73
CA HIS A 440 -0.12 -36.09 -11.15
C HIS A 440 -0.69 -34.93 -11.95
N ALA A 441 -0.69 -33.73 -11.35
CA ALA A 441 -1.16 -32.52 -11.99
C ALA A 441 -0.13 -31.39 -11.87
N ASP A 442 0.01 -30.64 -12.95
CA ASP A 442 0.68 -29.36 -12.99
C ASP A 442 -0.26 -28.28 -12.49
N HIS A 443 0.28 -27.32 -11.76
CA HIS A 443 -0.48 -26.16 -11.31
C HIS A 443 -0.71 -25.22 -12.49
N TRP A 444 -1.98 -24.91 -12.75
CA TRP A 444 -2.35 -24.03 -13.84
C TRP A 444 -3.61 -23.23 -13.48
N MET A 445 -3.60 -21.95 -13.83
CA MET A 445 -4.72 -21.05 -13.62
C MET A 445 -5.21 -20.50 -14.95
N ASP A 446 -6.51 -20.63 -15.17
CA ASP A 446 -7.19 -19.98 -16.28
C ASP A 446 -7.68 -18.61 -15.84
N PHE A 447 -7.19 -17.59 -16.54
CA PHE A 447 -7.47 -16.19 -16.23
C PHE A 447 -8.55 -15.66 -17.16
N GLN A 448 -9.58 -15.05 -16.57
CA GLN A 448 -10.69 -14.44 -17.29
C GLN A 448 -11.02 -13.04 -16.75
N PRO A 449 -11.43 -12.10 -17.62
CA PRO A 449 -11.80 -10.76 -17.19
C PRO A 449 -13.14 -10.78 -16.44
N VAL A 450 -13.24 -9.99 -15.37
CA VAL A 450 -14.47 -9.80 -14.61
C VAL A 450 -15.12 -8.47 -15.01
N ALA A 451 -16.45 -8.47 -15.14
CA ALA A 451 -17.19 -7.25 -15.46
C ALA A 451 -17.00 -6.19 -14.37
N ALA A 452 -16.79 -4.93 -14.77
CA ALA A 452 -16.45 -3.82 -13.86
C ALA A 452 -17.47 -3.61 -12.72
N THR A 453 -18.74 -3.98 -12.91
CA THR A 453 -19.78 -3.89 -11.87
C THR A 453 -19.64 -4.93 -10.75
N ALA A 454 -18.98 -6.05 -11.01
CA ALA A 454 -18.70 -7.09 -10.00
C ALA A 454 -17.35 -6.86 -9.29
N ALA A 455 -16.44 -6.09 -9.89
CA ALA A 455 -15.15 -5.71 -9.31
C ALA A 455 -15.25 -4.62 -8.22
N ALA A 456 -16.39 -3.93 -8.11
CA ALA A 456 -16.62 -2.84 -7.16
C ALA A 456 -17.21 -3.31 -5.80
N ALA A 457 -16.80 -4.48 -5.30
CA ALA A 457 -17.19 -4.92 -3.97
C ALA A 457 -16.55 -4.01 -2.88
N PRO A 458 -17.23 -3.73 -1.76
CA PRO A 458 -16.68 -2.90 -0.70
C PRO A 458 -15.40 -3.52 -0.12
N ALA A 459 -14.48 -2.68 0.36
CA ALA A 459 -13.32 -3.12 1.13
C ALA A 459 -13.78 -4.04 2.28
N GLY A 460 -13.57 -5.35 2.14
CA GLY A 460 -14.04 -6.39 3.06
C GLY A 460 -14.67 -7.65 2.43
N GLY A 461 -14.88 -7.73 1.11
CA GLY A 461 -15.30 -8.94 0.37
C GLY A 461 -14.19 -9.57 -0.49
N PRO A 462 -14.37 -10.78 -1.08
CA PRO A 462 -13.25 -11.61 -1.58
C PRO A 462 -12.44 -10.92 -2.67
N ALA A 463 -11.11 -10.92 -2.46
CA ALA A 463 -9.99 -10.51 -3.32
C ALA A 463 -10.14 -9.19 -4.10
N ASN A 464 -9.29 -8.20 -3.78
CA ASN A 464 -8.88 -7.17 -4.74
C ASN A 464 -8.26 -7.88 -5.95
N LEU A 465 -9.07 -8.20 -6.96
CA LEU A 465 -8.61 -8.86 -8.17
C LEU A 465 -7.61 -7.95 -8.90
N PRO A 466 -6.48 -8.49 -9.37
CA PRO A 466 -5.53 -7.70 -10.13
C PRO A 466 -6.13 -7.32 -11.49
N GLU A 467 -5.75 -6.15 -12.00
CA GLU A 467 -5.94 -5.85 -13.43
C GLU A 467 -5.10 -6.80 -14.29
N GLY A 468 -5.39 -6.86 -15.58
CA GLY A 468 -4.61 -7.69 -16.49
C GLY A 468 -4.77 -7.31 -17.95
N ILE A 469 -3.90 -7.92 -18.76
CA ILE A 469 -3.88 -7.73 -20.20
C ILE A 469 -4.02 -9.06 -20.92
N ARG A 470 -4.66 -9.05 -22.09
CA ARG A 470 -4.66 -10.19 -23.00
C ARG A 470 -3.64 -9.94 -24.09
N ILE A 471 -2.66 -10.83 -24.19
CA ILE A 471 -1.65 -10.77 -25.24
C ILE A 471 -2.00 -11.75 -26.38
N ARG A 472 -1.48 -11.45 -27.57
CA ARG A 472 -1.46 -12.35 -28.72
C ARG A 472 -0.02 -12.51 -29.18
N VAL A 473 0.41 -13.77 -29.26
CA VAL A 473 1.73 -14.19 -29.74
C VAL A 473 1.52 -15.01 -31.01
N GLN A 474 2.05 -14.54 -32.13
CA GLN A 474 1.90 -15.17 -33.44
C GLN A 474 3.26 -15.61 -33.98
N GLN A 475 3.43 -16.89 -34.30
CA GLN A 475 4.66 -17.45 -34.85
C GLN A 475 4.32 -18.42 -35.98
N GLY A 476 4.54 -17.99 -37.24
CA GLY A 476 4.04 -18.71 -38.41
C GLY A 476 2.51 -18.77 -38.39
N ASP A 477 1.96 -19.97 -38.52
CA ASP A 477 0.50 -20.22 -38.46
C ASP A 477 -0.02 -20.38 -37.02
N ASN A 478 0.88 -20.51 -36.04
CA ASN A 478 0.51 -20.68 -34.64
C ASN A 478 0.19 -19.32 -34.02
N THR A 479 -1.01 -19.19 -33.44
CA THR A 479 -1.43 -18.02 -32.66
C THR A 479 -1.85 -18.46 -31.27
N VAL A 480 -1.26 -17.85 -30.24
CA VAL A 480 -1.61 -18.06 -28.83
C VAL A 480 -2.10 -16.76 -28.25
N GLU A 481 -3.26 -16.81 -27.60
CA GLU A 481 -3.82 -15.68 -26.85
C GLU A 481 -3.93 -16.04 -25.38
N GLN A 482 -3.44 -15.18 -24.50
CA GLN A 482 -3.35 -15.47 -23.07
C GLN A 482 -3.60 -14.22 -22.24
N TRP A 483 -4.42 -14.35 -21.20
CA TRP A 483 -4.57 -13.33 -20.15
C TRP A 483 -3.39 -13.41 -19.18
N ILE A 484 -2.86 -12.23 -18.85
CA ILE A 484 -1.73 -12.03 -17.94
C ILE A 484 -2.16 -11.02 -16.88
N PRO A 485 -2.48 -11.48 -15.66
CA PRO A 485 -2.76 -10.58 -14.56
C PRO A 485 -1.49 -9.85 -14.08
N ALA A 486 -1.67 -8.68 -13.49
CA ALA A 486 -0.60 -7.92 -12.89
C ALA A 486 0.03 -8.70 -11.72
N GLY A 487 1.36 -8.75 -11.69
CA GLY A 487 2.12 -9.50 -10.68
C GLY A 487 2.45 -10.94 -11.09
N TRP A 488 1.81 -11.49 -12.11
CA TRP A 488 2.03 -12.87 -12.57
C TRP A 488 3.10 -12.96 -13.65
N GLN A 489 3.87 -14.05 -13.62
CA GLN A 489 4.75 -14.44 -14.72
C GLN A 489 4.18 -15.69 -15.39
N ILE A 490 3.87 -15.59 -16.67
CA ILE A 490 3.24 -16.66 -17.45
C ILE A 490 4.19 -17.12 -18.56
N SER A 491 4.32 -18.45 -18.70
CA SER A 491 5.04 -19.08 -19.80
C SER A 491 4.13 -19.20 -21.03
N VAL A 492 4.54 -18.65 -22.16
CA VAL A 492 3.78 -18.77 -23.42
C VAL A 492 4.55 -19.66 -24.39
N PRO A 493 3.94 -20.72 -24.92
CA PRO A 493 4.63 -21.65 -25.80
C PRO A 493 5.00 -20.98 -27.13
N THR A 494 6.30 -21.02 -27.45
CA THR A 494 6.88 -20.56 -28.71
C THR A 494 8.08 -21.45 -29.04
N THR A 495 8.56 -21.41 -30.29
CA THR A 495 9.77 -22.12 -30.72
C THR A 495 10.96 -21.15 -30.84
N PRO A 496 12.20 -21.56 -30.53
CA PRO A 496 12.63 -22.89 -30.05
C PRO A 496 12.36 -23.12 -28.54
N ALA A 497 12.02 -22.08 -27.79
CA ALA A 497 11.76 -22.14 -26.35
C ALA A 497 10.57 -21.25 -25.99
N PRO A 498 9.82 -21.55 -24.90
CA PRO A 498 8.73 -20.71 -24.44
C PRO A 498 9.23 -19.34 -23.95
N ILE A 499 8.47 -18.29 -24.23
CA ILE A 499 8.73 -16.95 -23.69
C ILE A 499 8.12 -16.80 -22.29
N GLN A 500 8.78 -16.04 -21.43
CA GLN A 500 8.23 -15.66 -20.12
C GLN A 500 7.70 -14.24 -20.19
N VAL A 501 6.43 -14.07 -19.86
CA VAL A 501 5.76 -12.77 -19.93
C VAL A 501 5.27 -12.37 -18.55
N THR A 502 5.59 -11.15 -18.13
CA THR A 502 5.18 -10.58 -16.84
C THR A 502 4.55 -9.23 -17.04
N TYR A 503 3.35 -9.02 -16.51
CA TYR A 503 2.68 -7.74 -16.49
C TYR A 503 2.68 -7.16 -15.06
N GLY A 504 2.84 -5.84 -14.92
CA GLY A 504 2.76 -5.17 -13.63
C GLY A 504 3.55 -3.87 -13.59
N TRP A 505 3.87 -3.40 -12.38
CA TRP A 505 4.61 -2.17 -12.16
C TRP A 505 6.03 -2.23 -12.71
N ARG A 506 6.46 -1.15 -13.37
CA ARG A 506 7.80 -0.97 -13.88
C ARG A 506 8.79 -1.00 -12.72
N GLN A 507 9.80 -1.84 -12.86
CA GLN A 507 10.88 -1.96 -11.87
C GLN A 507 12.06 -1.09 -12.28
N HIS A 508 12.55 -0.27 -11.36
CA HIS A 508 13.76 0.53 -11.50
C HIS A 508 14.81 0.04 -10.51
N GLN A 509 15.95 -0.40 -11.03
CA GLN A 509 17.04 -0.87 -10.20
C GLN A 509 17.86 0.31 -9.67
N MET A 510 17.89 0.44 -8.35
CA MET A 510 18.61 1.49 -7.66
C MET A 510 20.10 1.12 -7.45
N PRO A 511 20.98 2.12 -7.30
CA PRO A 511 22.36 1.90 -6.88
C PRO A 511 22.51 1.69 -5.36
N ILE A 512 21.41 1.64 -4.63
CA ILE A 512 21.35 1.35 -3.19
C ILE A 512 20.35 0.21 -2.96
N ALA A 513 20.64 -0.65 -1.98
CA ALA A 513 19.75 -1.69 -1.51
C ALA A 513 19.23 -1.34 -0.11
N LEU A 514 17.98 -1.67 0.18
CA LEU A 514 17.34 -1.46 1.48
C LEU A 514 16.96 -2.80 2.11
N GLU A 515 17.15 -2.89 3.41
CA GLU A 515 16.76 -4.03 4.26
C GLU A 515 15.91 -3.50 5.41
N LEU A 516 14.80 -4.18 5.70
CA LEU A 516 13.95 -3.85 6.84
C LEU A 516 14.48 -4.57 8.09
N LEU A 517 15.02 -3.80 9.04
CA LEU A 517 15.50 -4.34 10.30
C LEU A 517 14.36 -4.48 11.31
N ASP A 518 13.50 -3.48 11.37
CA ASP A 518 12.37 -3.47 12.30
C ASP A 518 11.22 -2.59 11.81
N PHE A 519 10.00 -2.95 12.19
CA PHE A 519 8.80 -2.17 11.93
C PHE A 519 7.96 -2.09 13.20
N GLU A 520 7.61 -0.87 13.59
CA GLU A 520 6.89 -0.59 14.82
C GLU A 520 5.60 0.17 14.50
N VAL A 521 4.48 -0.29 15.05
CA VAL A 521 3.18 0.39 14.99
C VAL A 521 2.83 0.87 16.38
N GLN A 522 2.90 2.19 16.58
CA GLN A 522 2.37 2.83 17.78
C GLN A 522 0.85 2.88 17.66
N ARG A 523 0.13 2.45 18.71
CA ARG A 523 -1.34 2.46 18.75
C ARG A 523 -1.87 3.55 19.69
N ASN A 524 -3.08 4.00 19.45
CA ASN A 524 -3.80 4.90 20.34
C ASN A 524 -4.12 4.19 21.65
N GLU A 525 -4.11 4.94 22.75
CA GLU A 525 -4.45 4.37 24.06
C GLU A 525 -5.90 3.86 24.05
N GLY A 526 -6.11 2.60 24.47
CA GLY A 526 -7.44 1.99 24.54
C GLY A 526 -8.09 1.62 23.20
N SER A 527 -7.35 1.70 22.08
CA SER A 527 -7.85 1.30 20.75
C SER A 527 -6.76 0.61 19.95
N ASP A 528 -7.16 -0.31 19.07
CA ASP A 528 -6.25 -0.90 18.09
C ASP A 528 -5.90 0.06 16.93
N SER A 529 -6.45 1.28 16.93
CA SER A 529 -6.15 2.28 15.90
C SER A 529 -4.68 2.72 15.95
N PRO A 530 -3.95 2.73 14.82
CA PRO A 530 -2.56 3.16 14.78
C PRO A 530 -2.44 4.69 15.03
N ALA A 531 -1.59 5.08 15.99
CA ALA A 531 -1.15 6.44 16.23
C ALA A 531 0.02 6.85 15.34
N GLY A 532 0.86 5.88 14.95
CA GLY A 532 2.01 6.11 14.09
C GLY A 532 2.69 4.81 13.68
N PHE A 533 3.45 4.87 12.60
CA PHE A 533 4.21 3.74 12.08
C PHE A 533 5.64 4.19 11.76
N LYS A 534 6.61 3.34 12.09
CA LYS A 534 8.04 3.65 12.00
C LYS A 534 8.77 2.42 11.46
N SER A 535 9.61 2.64 10.45
CA SER A 535 10.49 1.61 9.90
C SER A 535 11.94 1.93 10.24
N THR A 536 12.66 0.93 10.72
CA THR A 536 14.11 0.96 10.85
C THR A 536 14.70 0.19 9.67
N VAL A 537 15.48 0.90 8.84
CA VAL A 537 16.07 0.34 7.61
C VAL A 537 17.58 0.42 7.61
N ARG A 538 18.21 -0.58 7.00
CA ARG A 538 19.62 -0.55 6.61
C ARG A 538 19.70 -0.30 5.11
N VAL A 539 20.57 0.62 4.73
CA VAL A 539 20.90 0.91 3.34
C VAL A 539 22.31 0.43 3.06
N THR A 540 22.51 -0.21 1.92
CA THR A 540 23.82 -0.66 1.42
C THR A 540 24.04 -0.08 0.03
N ASP A 541 25.16 0.58 -0.22
CA ASP A 541 25.54 1.07 -1.54
C ASP A 541 26.36 0.02 -2.33
N ARG A 542 26.71 0.35 -3.59
CA ARG A 542 27.53 -0.51 -4.45
C ARG A 542 29.00 -0.61 -4.02
N GLU A 543 29.48 0.33 -3.22
CA GLU A 543 30.86 0.39 -2.72
C GLU A 543 31.01 -0.38 -1.40
N GLY A 544 29.92 -0.93 -0.86
CA GLY A 544 29.87 -1.67 0.41
C GLY A 544 29.62 -0.76 1.62
N GLY A 545 29.41 0.53 1.41
CA GLY A 545 29.00 1.47 2.45
C GLY A 545 27.62 1.12 2.98
N THR A 546 27.48 1.13 4.31
CA THR A 546 26.20 0.85 4.97
C THR A 546 25.78 2.01 5.87
N ALA A 547 24.47 2.21 6.00
CA ALA A 547 23.90 3.15 6.96
C ALA A 547 22.56 2.64 7.47
N THR A 548 22.34 2.74 8.78
CA THR A 548 21.06 2.42 9.41
C THR A 548 20.35 3.71 9.76
N GLY A 549 19.05 3.78 9.50
CA GLY A 549 18.23 4.93 9.83
C GLY A 549 16.76 4.56 10.02
N GLN A 550 16.00 5.53 10.51
CA GLN A 550 14.57 5.38 10.77
C GLN A 550 13.78 6.34 9.90
N CYS A 551 12.67 5.86 9.34
CA CYS A 551 11.70 6.70 8.64
C CYS A 551 10.30 6.51 9.24
N TRP A 552 9.61 7.63 9.47
CA TRP A 552 8.24 7.69 9.99
C TRP A 552 7.53 8.93 9.45
N MET A 553 6.30 9.18 9.92
CA MET A 553 5.47 10.28 9.45
C MET A 553 6.20 11.63 9.50
N ASN A 554 6.30 12.28 8.33
CA ASN A 554 7.00 13.55 8.09
C ASN A 554 8.49 13.56 8.43
N ASN A 555 9.10 12.41 8.68
CA ASN A 555 10.50 12.28 9.06
C ASN A 555 11.20 11.25 8.14
N PRO A 556 11.67 11.71 6.97
CA PRO A 556 12.33 10.83 6.02
C PRO A 556 13.76 10.48 6.44
N PHE A 557 14.16 9.23 6.24
CA PHE A 557 15.56 8.84 6.28
C PHE A 557 16.25 9.25 4.97
N SER A 558 17.49 9.71 5.03
CA SER A 558 18.20 10.29 3.89
C SER A 558 19.56 9.63 3.71
N TYR A 559 19.79 9.04 2.53
CA TYR A 559 21.07 8.42 2.20
C TYR A 559 21.52 8.70 0.75
N PRO A 560 22.79 9.05 0.49
CA PRO A 560 23.83 9.38 1.47
C PRO A 560 23.50 10.66 2.26
N GLY A 561 23.86 10.70 3.54
CA GLY A 561 23.45 11.75 4.49
C GLY A 561 24.28 13.04 4.47
N HIS A 562 25.25 13.19 3.55
CA HIS A 562 26.05 14.41 3.48
C HIS A 562 25.20 15.62 3.11
N TRP A 563 25.31 16.70 3.87
CA TRP A 563 24.46 17.90 3.70
C TRP A 563 24.42 18.40 2.25
N TRP A 564 25.57 18.49 1.57
CA TRP A 564 25.63 19.00 0.20
C TRP A 564 24.85 18.13 -0.80
N ARG A 565 24.76 16.81 -0.56
CA ARG A 565 23.95 15.88 -1.40
C ARG A 565 22.46 16.12 -1.20
N THR A 566 22.04 16.40 0.03
CA THR A 566 20.65 16.74 0.34
C THR A 566 20.24 18.04 -0.35
N TRP A 567 21.09 19.08 -0.28
CA TRP A 567 20.80 20.37 -0.91
C TRP A 567 20.83 20.28 -2.44
N THR A 568 21.75 19.51 -3.02
CA THR A 568 21.82 19.23 -4.47
C THR A 568 20.74 18.26 -4.96
N GLY A 569 19.98 17.63 -4.06
CA GLY A 569 18.93 16.67 -4.42
C GLY A 569 19.44 15.32 -4.91
N LEU A 570 20.72 15.01 -4.64
CA LEU A 570 21.37 13.74 -5.02
C LEU A 570 21.17 12.63 -3.99
N THR A 571 20.54 12.95 -2.86
CA THR A 571 20.20 12.02 -1.78
C THR A 571 18.89 11.30 -2.08
N TYR A 572 18.81 10.01 -1.73
CA TYR A 572 17.58 9.25 -1.69
C TYR A 572 16.88 9.53 -0.35
N LYS A 573 15.70 10.15 -0.43
CA LYS A 573 14.83 10.39 0.72
C LYS A 573 13.83 9.24 0.80
N MET A 574 13.80 8.58 1.95
CA MET A 574 13.01 7.39 2.23
C MET A 574 11.95 7.77 3.26
N SER A 575 10.70 7.73 2.84
CA SER A 575 9.54 8.05 3.69
C SER A 575 8.71 6.80 3.89
N GLN A 576 8.16 6.64 5.09
CA GLN A 576 7.20 5.58 5.35
C GLN A 576 5.91 5.83 4.56
N ALA A 577 5.47 4.86 3.74
CA ALA A 577 4.36 5.02 2.82
C ALA A 577 3.12 4.22 3.22
N SER A 578 3.27 2.93 3.51
CA SER A 578 2.17 2.06 3.95
C SER A 578 2.69 0.81 4.67
N TRP A 579 1.79 0.01 5.23
CA TRP A 579 2.10 -1.22 5.94
C TRP A 579 0.92 -2.21 5.85
N ASN A 580 1.15 -3.46 6.26
CA ASN A 580 0.12 -4.50 6.26
C ASN A 580 -0.38 -4.77 7.69
N PRO A 581 -1.67 -4.47 8.01
CA PRO A 581 -2.32 -4.80 9.29
C PRO A 581 -2.12 -6.23 9.77
N ASP A 582 -2.13 -7.18 8.85
CA ASP A 582 -2.07 -8.62 9.14
C ASP A 582 -0.62 -9.13 9.23
N ASN A 583 0.36 -8.32 8.80
CA ASN A 583 1.77 -8.68 8.80
C ASN A 583 2.65 -7.51 9.25
N LEU A 584 2.93 -7.45 10.57
CA LEU A 584 3.86 -6.50 11.17
C LEU A 584 5.33 -6.72 10.77
N GLY A 585 5.63 -7.78 10.02
CA GLY A 585 6.92 -7.96 9.36
C GLY A 585 7.05 -7.21 8.04
N GLN A 586 5.99 -6.55 7.55
CA GLN A 586 5.95 -5.92 6.23
C GLN A 586 5.84 -4.40 6.33
N SER A 587 6.67 -3.69 5.55
CA SER A 587 6.60 -2.24 5.43
C SER A 587 6.86 -1.78 4.00
N THR A 588 6.12 -0.76 3.56
CA THR A 588 6.30 -0.12 2.25
C THR A 588 6.87 1.28 2.43
N ILE A 589 7.97 1.54 1.73
CA ILE A 589 8.75 2.78 1.81
C ILE A 589 8.70 3.47 0.45
N GLN A 590 8.39 4.77 0.44
CA GLN A 590 8.51 5.62 -0.73
C GLN A 590 9.94 6.18 -0.79
N ILE A 591 10.55 6.13 -1.97
CA ILE A 591 11.87 6.68 -2.22
C ILE A 591 11.80 7.78 -3.27
N LEU A 592 12.36 8.93 -2.94
CA LEU A 592 12.46 10.10 -3.82
C LEU A 592 13.90 10.56 -3.96
N ARG A 593 14.33 10.78 -5.21
CA ARG A 593 15.57 11.48 -5.56
C ARG A 593 15.26 12.52 -6.64
N ASP A 594 15.57 13.79 -6.36
CA ASP A 594 15.28 14.91 -7.27
C ASP A 594 16.53 15.78 -7.49
N PRO A 595 17.35 15.51 -8.52
CA PRO A 595 18.57 16.29 -8.78
C PRO A 595 18.28 17.75 -9.18
N GLY A 596 17.02 18.09 -9.46
CA GLY A 596 16.59 19.45 -9.75
C GLY A 596 16.31 20.30 -8.51
N TRP A 597 16.33 19.69 -7.32
CA TRP A 597 15.87 20.29 -6.07
C TRP A 597 16.53 21.63 -5.77
N LEU A 598 17.87 21.70 -5.80
CA LEU A 598 18.63 22.92 -5.49
C LEU A 598 18.21 24.10 -6.36
N LEU A 599 18.12 23.85 -7.67
CA LEU A 599 17.81 24.87 -8.66
C LEU A 599 16.38 25.39 -8.51
N LYS A 600 15.43 24.51 -8.15
CA LYS A 600 14.06 24.92 -7.83
C LYS A 600 14.04 25.88 -6.64
N TRP A 601 14.77 25.56 -5.56
CA TRP A 601 14.86 26.43 -4.37
C TRP A 601 15.57 27.75 -4.63
N ILE A 602 16.73 27.72 -5.29
CA ILE A 602 17.48 28.93 -5.68
C ILE A 602 16.62 29.78 -6.62
N GLY A 603 15.98 29.16 -7.61
CA GLY A 603 15.10 29.83 -8.55
C GLY A 603 13.95 30.55 -7.84
N SER A 604 13.24 29.85 -6.94
CA SER A 604 12.17 30.44 -6.12
C SER A 604 12.67 31.60 -5.26
N LEU A 605 13.83 31.44 -4.59
CA LEU A 605 14.43 32.50 -3.79
C LEU A 605 14.76 33.74 -4.62
N LEU A 606 15.33 33.55 -5.82
CA LEU A 606 15.64 34.63 -6.76
C LEU A 606 14.37 35.32 -7.28
N VAL A 607 13.28 34.58 -7.53
CA VAL A 607 11.99 35.18 -7.89
C VAL A 607 11.48 36.06 -6.76
N CYS A 608 11.44 35.56 -5.53
CA CYS A 608 11.02 36.34 -4.36
C CYS A 608 11.89 37.58 -4.15
N ALA A 609 13.22 37.42 -4.21
CA ALA A 609 14.17 38.52 -4.06
C ALA A 609 14.04 39.56 -5.19
N GLY A 610 13.87 39.12 -6.43
CA GLY A 610 13.70 39.98 -7.59
C GLY A 610 12.42 40.82 -7.52
N ILE A 611 11.30 40.20 -7.13
CA ILE A 611 10.02 40.88 -6.89
C ILE A 611 10.17 41.89 -5.73
N PHE A 612 10.79 41.47 -4.62
CA PHE A 612 11.04 42.38 -3.49
C PHE A 612 11.88 43.59 -3.90
N MET A 613 12.97 43.37 -4.65
CA MET A 613 13.80 44.45 -5.17
C MET A 613 13.04 45.41 -6.10
N LEU A 614 12.16 44.86 -6.95
CA LEU A 614 11.36 45.64 -7.89
C LEU A 614 10.40 46.58 -7.16
N PHE A 615 9.72 46.08 -6.12
CA PHE A 615 8.69 46.83 -5.42
C PHE A 615 9.21 47.64 -4.25
N TYR A 616 10.23 47.23 -3.51
CA TYR A 616 10.58 47.86 -2.23
C TYR A 616 11.91 48.62 -2.23
N VAL A 617 12.79 48.43 -3.23
CA VAL A 617 14.11 49.07 -3.24
C VAL A 617 14.16 50.23 -4.23
N LYS A 618 14.22 51.47 -3.71
CA LYS A 618 14.15 52.73 -4.50
C LYS A 618 15.16 52.79 -5.66
N GLN A 619 16.38 52.28 -5.47
CA GLN A 619 17.45 52.34 -6.47
C GLN A 619 17.18 51.50 -7.74
N PHE A 620 16.22 50.57 -7.66
CA PHE A 620 15.85 49.68 -8.76
C PHE A 620 14.51 50.06 -9.42
N ARG A 621 13.81 51.08 -8.89
CA ARG A 621 12.63 51.66 -9.54
C ARG A 621 13.09 52.59 -10.67
N ARG A 622 12.34 52.60 -11.79
CA ARG A 622 12.58 53.60 -12.85
C ARG A 622 12.36 55.00 -12.25
N PRO A 623 13.27 55.97 -12.46
CA PRO A 623 13.04 57.33 -12.02
C PRO A 623 11.80 57.88 -12.74
N THR A 624 10.87 58.48 -11.99
CA THR A 624 9.68 59.13 -12.53
C THR A 624 10.12 60.27 -13.47
N PRO A 625 9.60 60.36 -14.70
CA PRO A 625 9.87 61.51 -15.56
C PRO A 625 9.27 62.74 -14.88
N GLY A 626 10.12 63.63 -14.35
CA GLY A 626 9.70 64.83 -13.63
C GLY A 626 10.61 65.24 -12.46
N SER A 627 11.44 64.35 -11.93
CA SER A 627 12.42 64.71 -10.89
C SER A 627 13.76 65.17 -11.49
N ALA A 628 13.71 66.08 -12.47
CA ALA A 628 14.89 66.89 -12.79
C ALA A 628 14.92 68.04 -11.75
N ALA A 629 16.04 68.19 -11.04
CA ALA A 629 16.28 69.32 -10.16
C ALA A 629 16.06 70.64 -10.94
N PRO A 630 15.57 71.72 -10.30
CA PRO A 630 15.37 72.99 -10.99
C PRO A 630 16.71 73.47 -11.55
N VAL A 631 16.74 73.68 -12.86
CA VAL A 631 17.83 74.36 -13.56
C VAL A 631 17.96 75.73 -12.92
N THR A 632 19.08 75.97 -12.24
CA THR A 632 19.49 77.29 -11.77
C THR A 632 19.52 78.23 -12.98
N ALA A 633 18.63 79.21 -12.98
CA ALA A 633 18.61 80.27 -13.98
C ALA A 633 19.95 81.02 -13.97
N PRO A 634 20.55 81.36 -15.14
CA PRO A 634 21.75 82.18 -15.17
C PRO A 634 21.42 83.61 -14.71
N LEU A 635 22.32 84.20 -13.91
CA LEU A 635 22.29 85.61 -13.52
C LEU A 635 22.24 86.53 -14.75
N PRO A 636 21.46 87.63 -14.73
CA PRO A 636 21.38 88.55 -15.86
C PRO A 636 22.72 89.29 -16.06
N GLN A 637 23.22 89.26 -17.29
CA GLN A 637 24.39 90.03 -17.72
C GLN A 637 24.07 91.54 -17.69
N LYS A 638 24.98 92.33 -17.10
CA LYS A 638 24.96 93.80 -17.18
C LYS A 638 25.10 94.25 -18.65
N PRO A 639 24.33 95.24 -19.12
CA PRO A 639 24.50 95.77 -20.48
C PRO A 639 25.85 96.46 -20.64
N GLN A 640 26.57 96.11 -21.72
CA GLN A 640 27.74 96.86 -22.19
C GLN A 640 27.27 98.20 -22.77
N LEU A 641 27.82 99.30 -22.24
CA LEU A 641 27.71 100.63 -22.84
C LEU A 641 28.49 100.65 -24.16
N VAL A 642 27.78 100.85 -25.26
CA VAL A 642 28.34 101.21 -26.55
C VAL A 642 28.66 102.70 -26.52
N THR A 643 29.94 103.01 -26.67
CA THR A 643 30.45 104.32 -27.04
C THR A 643 30.05 104.64 -28.49
N ALA A 644 29.36 105.76 -28.70
CA ALA A 644 29.27 106.45 -29.98
C ALA A 644 30.02 107.79 -29.87
N GLU A 645 30.64 108.18 -30.98
CA GLU A 645 31.56 109.30 -31.18
C GLU A 645 31.13 110.66 -30.59
N ASN A 646 32.12 111.38 -30.04
CA ASN A 646 32.69 112.57 -30.67
C ASN A 646 34.17 112.72 -30.27
#